data_AF-A0A160N0P0-F1
#
_entry.id   AF-A0A160N0P0-F1
#
_cell.length_a   1.000
_cell.length_b   1.000
_cell.length_c   1.000
_cell.angle_alpha   90.00
_cell.angle_beta   90.00
_cell.angle_gamma   90.00
#
_symmetry.space_group_name_H-M   'P 1'
#
loop_
_entity.id
_entity.type
_entity.pdbx_description
1 polymer ?
#
loop_
_entity_poly.entity_id
_entity_poly.type
_entity_poly.pdbx_seq_one_letter_code
_entity_poly.pdbx_strand_id
1 'polypeptide(L)'
;MKRNSLIASALLTLLCFGGAARATTYTDNFSGTQSTLDWKALDYACLTAGSGTGSIPKCSSPNDQAGYGALRLTPAVNNQTGAILSNFSFPLSQGLQVTFTTYTYGGNSGGTAGDGADGITFFMTDGTKPVPSTAGALGGSLGYSCSNVNGKYEGLANAYLGLGIDEFGNFLNSGDNTNTGVVNTHYSGDMSLGSNSWYNGGRQYQPMRIGLRGAGNLTWAYLQSLNPNYYSGSPNKSKLTAVCSSGKYVGSDGDSVSLPAYTNYAVIPGGYRVLPNSQKIAKESASTRTDAYPITYKITISPSGLLNFAYSYNNGAFTPVLANRLITQDNGPLPSALRFGFSSGTGGSNNVHEITCFQASPLQSNSSAATNTIQSGEVKIGSQVYLATYTTDNWWGSVQSLPLVTTNGTLSISTQANWDASCVLTGGACPAMGTDASGNATTTVTAESPSSRQLMTWNPTSAQGVGLQWSNLTTTQQAALNSTDSLGQDRVSWLRGVRSVEQLQPSPGNLRARTKVLGDVIDSSPTFVGAPVSGTLPDSFADALYSNASIPESASGAQSYSAFVTAQTGRTNMVYVGANDGLLHGFEAGSYDSSGNYVSTNNDGKELVGFLPSGLLTGSKLVNLTSPVYTHDFYVDATPSVGDLFYGNAWHTWLVGGVGTSGSEIYALDITNPGNFSESNAASLVKGDWIGGSGTLSHLGQTVGTPIIARMHNGQWAIIFGNGLGSGTSAGVYIGLVDSTTGAVTFQFLDTGIGSSTLANGISYVTSADLDGDHIVDYLYAGDLQGNVWRFDVTSKNSNSWSVSKYGANGSAFNPLLVAKDASGNRQPITTAPVVASVRTGNTNRLMVFFGTGRKTPFTASQGDQYANGTQTFYGIWDYDMSNWNSIASIKYATLSGAQSISRSTLLQQALVSQTAGSGNGQVLGYRTLSTSNVVCWKGSTDCTSNDNEYGWYFDLPDTDEQIIYNPTIVEGAVVVNTAVPPTISAIQCNPGLQTGWTMAFDPASGGGVKNGFFPGISGGFGASGDGSVTSGIRLDAVGTVTTVKYGGDTYIVTQTVQGAAKLSKVNPPNNENPSRVSWREIRSN
;
A
#
# COMPACT_ATOMS: atom_id res chain seq x y z
N MET A 1 41.74 42.96 28.64
CA MET A 1 41.72 43.90 29.78
C MET A 1 40.26 44.31 30.02
N LYS A 2 39.70 44.00 31.20
CA LYS A 2 38.35 44.35 31.76
C LYS A 2 37.15 43.81 30.96
N ARG A 3 36.34 42.80 31.35
CA ARG A 3 35.74 42.28 32.61
C ARG A 3 34.62 43.17 33.22
N ASN A 4 33.46 42.51 33.47
CA ASN A 4 32.28 42.84 34.33
C ASN A 4 31.09 43.56 33.63
N SER A 5 29.79 43.22 33.74
CA SER A 5 28.96 42.29 34.55
C SER A 5 27.53 42.24 33.92
N LEU A 6 26.91 41.08 33.64
CA LEU A 6 25.88 40.34 34.43
C LEU A 6 24.49 40.99 34.65
N ILE A 7 23.48 40.27 34.11
CA ILE A 7 22.13 39.94 34.65
C ILE A 7 20.92 40.83 34.28
N ALA A 8 19.87 40.09 33.86
CA ALA A 8 18.43 40.40 33.81
C ALA A 8 17.87 41.11 32.58
N SER A 9 17.37 40.31 31.62
CA SER A 9 15.95 40.31 31.24
C SER A 9 15.69 39.17 30.26
N ALA A 10 15.43 37.99 30.81
CA ALA A 10 14.75 36.90 30.11
C ALA A 10 13.27 36.99 30.47
N LEU A 11 12.41 37.42 29.54
CA LEU A 11 11.02 36.96 29.39
C LEU A 11 10.39 37.60 28.14
N LEU A 12 9.56 36.80 27.47
CA LEU A 12 8.65 37.11 26.35
C LEU A 12 9.25 37.20 24.93
N THR A 13 9.53 36.03 24.37
CA THR A 13 9.14 35.69 23.00
C THR A 13 8.60 34.27 22.97
N LEU A 14 7.36 34.09 23.46
CA LEU A 14 6.57 32.91 23.14
C LEU A 14 5.97 33.15 21.75
N LEU A 15 6.68 32.74 20.70
CA LEU A 15 6.08 32.58 19.37
C LEU A 15 5.20 31.33 19.43
N CYS A 16 3.89 31.54 19.24
CA CYS A 16 2.91 30.49 19.03
C CYS A 16 3.25 29.69 17.77
N PHE A 17 4.05 28.64 17.93
CA PHE A 17 4.07 27.54 16.99
C PHE A 17 2.81 26.71 17.22
N GLY A 18 1.79 26.92 16.39
CA GLY A 18 0.71 25.97 16.24
C GLY A 18 1.28 24.69 15.63
N GLY A 19 1.63 23.72 16.47
CA GLY A 19 1.98 22.38 16.00
C GLY A 19 0.75 21.76 15.38
N ALA A 20 0.77 21.52 14.06
CA ALA A 20 -0.21 20.67 13.41
C ALA A 20 -0.22 19.30 14.12
N ALA A 21 -1.40 18.82 14.51
CA ALA A 21 -1.54 17.49 15.10
C ALA A 21 -1.07 16.45 14.07
N ARG A 22 0.09 15.85 14.30
CA ARG A 22 0.57 14.71 13.52
C ARG A 22 -0.47 13.58 13.60
N ALA A 23 -0.67 12.86 12.49
CA ALA A 23 -1.30 11.54 12.51
C ALA A 23 -0.55 10.67 13.53
N THR A 24 -1.14 10.51 14.71
CA THR A 24 -0.49 9.86 15.85
C THR A 24 -1.08 8.47 16.01
N THR A 25 -0.25 7.46 15.76
CA THR A 25 -0.57 6.08 16.08
C THR A 25 -0.26 5.82 17.55
N TYR A 26 -1.21 5.25 18.27
CA TYR A 26 -1.05 4.84 19.67
C TYR A 26 -0.82 3.35 19.70
N THR A 27 0.31 2.92 20.24
CA THR A 27 0.69 1.51 20.28
C THR A 27 1.15 1.11 21.67
N ASP A 28 0.63 -0.01 22.16
CA ASP A 28 1.10 -0.68 23.37
C ASP A 28 1.09 -2.20 23.17
N ASN A 29 2.28 -2.80 23.24
CA ASN A 29 2.41 -4.25 23.11
C ASN A 29 2.32 -4.96 24.47
N PHE A 30 2.32 -4.21 25.58
CA PHE A 30 2.33 -4.68 26.96
C PHE A 30 3.47 -5.66 27.31
N SER A 31 4.54 -5.69 26.49
CA SER A 31 5.62 -6.67 26.64
C SER A 31 6.76 -6.22 27.56
N GLY A 32 6.85 -4.91 27.80
CA GLY A 32 7.89 -4.29 28.63
C GLY A 32 7.64 -4.36 30.13
N THR A 33 8.57 -3.76 30.89
CA THR A 33 8.45 -3.61 32.36
C THR A 33 7.39 -2.57 32.77
N GLN A 34 6.96 -1.75 31.82
CA GLN A 34 5.91 -0.74 31.94
C GLN A 34 5.15 -0.64 30.61
N SER A 35 3.93 -0.12 30.66
CA SER A 35 3.15 0.25 29.47
C SER A 35 3.79 1.46 28.76
N THR A 36 3.68 1.51 27.43
CA THR A 36 4.12 2.69 26.64
C THR A 36 3.09 3.80 26.62
N LEU A 37 1.82 3.48 26.87
CA LEU A 37 0.72 4.45 26.91
C LEU A 37 0.19 4.67 28.33
N ASP A 38 -0.47 5.80 28.55
CA ASP A 38 -1.06 6.15 29.85
C ASP A 38 -2.41 5.44 30.06
N TRP A 39 -2.35 4.27 30.71
CA TRP A 39 -3.50 3.47 31.09
C TRP A 39 -3.81 3.60 32.58
N LYS A 40 -5.10 3.66 32.91
CA LYS A 40 -5.62 3.52 34.26
C LYS A 40 -6.06 2.08 34.48
N ALA A 41 -5.34 1.34 35.33
CA ALA A 41 -5.75 0.00 35.75
C ALA A 41 -6.87 0.05 36.80
N LEU A 42 -7.81 -0.89 36.67
CA LEU A 42 -8.95 -1.09 37.55
C LEU A 42 -9.02 -2.57 37.93
N ASP A 43 -9.38 -2.85 39.18
CA ASP A 43 -9.51 -4.21 39.72
C ASP A 43 -8.20 -5.03 39.54
N TYR A 44 -8.21 -6.24 38.93
CA TYR A 44 -7.03 -7.13 38.88
C TYR A 44 -5.96 -6.78 37.84
N ALA A 45 -6.25 -5.93 36.85
CA ALA A 45 -5.42 -5.81 35.66
C ALA A 45 -3.94 -5.53 35.98
N CYS A 46 -3.05 -6.33 35.39
CA CYS A 46 -1.61 -6.29 35.69
C CYS A 46 -0.74 -6.61 34.46
N LEU A 47 0.53 -6.18 34.49
CA LEU A 47 1.54 -6.55 33.49
C LEU A 47 2.32 -7.77 33.95
N THR A 48 2.40 -8.80 33.09
CA THR A 48 3.11 -10.05 33.42
C THR A 48 4.62 -9.86 33.48
N ALA A 49 5.18 -8.92 32.71
CA ALA A 49 6.59 -8.53 32.79
C ALA A 49 6.83 -7.26 33.63
N GLY A 50 5.80 -6.77 34.34
CA GLY A 50 5.83 -5.48 35.03
C GLY A 50 6.92 -5.37 36.10
N SER A 51 7.48 -4.17 36.27
CA SER A 51 8.38 -3.84 37.40
C SER A 51 7.62 -3.39 38.65
N GLY A 52 6.34 -3.01 38.50
CA GLY A 52 5.52 -2.41 39.57
C GLY A 52 5.67 -0.89 39.70
N THR A 53 6.39 -0.24 38.79
CA THR A 53 6.67 1.21 38.84
C THR A 53 5.91 2.03 37.78
N GLY A 54 5.01 1.41 37.01
CA GLY A 54 4.18 2.05 35.98
C GLY A 54 2.71 2.21 36.38
N SER A 55 1.87 2.72 35.47
CA SER A 55 0.44 2.95 35.73
C SER A 55 -0.42 1.68 35.77
N ILE A 56 0.09 0.58 35.20
CA ILE A 56 -0.47 -0.76 35.33
C ILE A 56 0.38 -1.54 36.35
N PRO A 57 -0.24 -2.10 37.42
CA PRO A 57 0.47 -2.90 38.43
C PRO A 57 1.18 -4.13 37.85
N LYS A 58 2.18 -4.65 38.57
CA LYS A 58 2.82 -5.93 38.25
C LYS A 58 1.95 -7.11 38.70
N CYS A 59 1.92 -8.19 37.90
CA CYS A 59 1.24 -9.43 38.30
C CYS A 59 1.94 -10.16 39.47
N SER A 60 1.17 -10.90 40.28
CA SER A 60 1.72 -11.63 41.43
C SER A 60 2.54 -12.87 41.02
N SER A 61 2.12 -13.62 39.99
CA SER A 61 2.84 -14.76 39.37
C SER A 61 2.02 -15.41 38.24
N PRO A 62 2.63 -16.21 37.33
CA PRO A 62 4.05 -16.18 36.95
C PRO A 62 4.40 -14.89 36.20
N ASN A 63 5.67 -14.46 36.29
CA ASN A 63 6.17 -13.24 35.68
C ASN A 63 6.95 -13.57 34.40
N ASP A 64 6.61 -12.87 33.31
CA ASP A 64 7.33 -12.96 32.05
C ASP A 64 8.62 -12.12 32.11
N GLN A 65 9.59 -12.44 31.25
CA GLN A 65 10.75 -11.56 31.02
C GLN A 65 10.31 -10.33 30.21
N ALA A 66 10.94 -9.17 30.47
CA ALA A 66 10.74 -7.97 29.66
C ALA A 66 11.03 -8.26 28.17
N GLY A 67 10.13 -7.79 27.29
CA GLY A 67 10.09 -8.12 25.87
C GLY A 67 9.15 -9.28 25.54
N TYR A 68 8.75 -10.06 26.54
CA TYR A 68 7.83 -11.20 26.43
C TYR A 68 6.61 -11.05 27.35
N GLY A 69 6.32 -9.87 27.89
CA GLY A 69 5.13 -9.64 28.73
C GLY A 69 3.82 -9.56 27.94
N ALA A 70 2.72 -9.49 28.69
CA ALA A 70 1.38 -9.13 28.23
C ALA A 70 0.63 -8.35 29.32
N LEU A 71 -0.50 -7.76 28.93
CA LEU A 71 -1.51 -7.30 29.88
C LEU A 71 -2.37 -8.50 30.28
N ARG A 72 -2.40 -8.83 31.56
CA ARG A 72 -3.33 -9.80 32.14
C ARG A 72 -4.51 -9.08 32.77
N LEU A 73 -5.72 -9.36 32.29
CA LEU A 73 -6.95 -8.83 32.84
C LEU A 73 -7.45 -9.68 34.02
N THR A 74 -7.41 -11.00 33.91
CA THR A 74 -7.73 -11.91 35.03
C THR A 74 -6.78 -13.10 35.06
N PRO A 75 -6.51 -13.68 36.23
CA PRO A 75 -5.89 -14.99 36.34
C PRO A 75 -6.97 -16.08 36.21
N ALA A 76 -6.55 -17.35 36.20
CA ALA A 76 -7.43 -18.51 36.29
C ALA A 76 -8.04 -18.68 37.70
N VAL A 77 -8.78 -17.68 38.16
CA VAL A 77 -9.49 -17.67 39.45
C VAL A 77 -10.93 -17.27 39.22
N ASN A 78 -11.86 -17.92 39.91
CA ASN A 78 -13.30 -17.61 39.83
C ASN A 78 -13.61 -16.21 40.37
N ASN A 79 -14.69 -15.60 39.87
CA ASN A 79 -15.24 -14.32 40.36
C ASN A 79 -14.24 -13.15 40.37
N GLN A 80 -13.32 -13.11 39.40
CA GLN A 80 -12.37 -12.03 39.23
C GLN A 80 -12.85 -11.05 38.15
N THR A 81 -12.52 -9.77 38.31
CA THR A 81 -12.63 -8.76 37.26
C THR A 81 -11.32 -8.02 37.16
N GLY A 82 -10.93 -7.65 35.95
CA GLY A 82 -9.86 -6.70 35.70
C GLY A 82 -10.18 -5.86 34.48
N ALA A 83 -9.73 -4.60 34.51
CA ALA A 83 -9.91 -3.70 33.40
C ALA A 83 -8.78 -2.67 33.33
N ILE A 84 -8.57 -2.12 32.13
CA ILE A 84 -7.78 -0.90 31.93
C ILE A 84 -8.58 0.09 31.07
N LEU A 85 -8.40 1.38 31.33
CA LEU A 85 -8.96 2.47 30.54
C LEU A 85 -7.85 3.44 30.10
N SER A 86 -7.92 3.93 28.87
CA SER A 86 -6.99 4.94 28.39
C SER A 86 -7.25 6.27 29.09
N ASN A 87 -6.21 6.83 29.70
CA ASN A 87 -6.25 8.19 30.21
C ASN A 87 -5.95 9.23 29.10
N PHE A 88 -5.59 8.78 27.91
CA PHE A 88 -5.51 9.56 26.67
C PHE A 88 -6.74 9.36 25.78
N SER A 89 -6.95 10.27 24.82
CA SER A 89 -8.01 10.23 23.81
C SER A 89 -7.44 10.25 22.38
N PHE A 90 -8.13 9.60 21.46
CA PHE A 90 -7.81 9.54 20.03
C PHE A 90 -8.77 10.41 19.21
N PRO A 91 -8.29 11.36 18.39
CA PRO A 91 -9.15 12.21 17.56
C PRO A 91 -9.74 11.43 16.37
N LEU A 92 -11.04 11.58 16.09
CA LEU A 92 -11.72 10.85 15.00
C LEU A 92 -11.75 11.58 13.64
N SER A 93 -11.10 12.74 13.51
CA SER A 93 -11.13 13.55 12.27
C SER A 93 -10.59 12.83 11.03
N GLN A 94 -9.72 11.83 11.21
CA GLN A 94 -9.15 11.00 10.15
C GLN A 94 -9.64 9.54 10.19
N GLY A 95 -10.71 9.28 10.96
CA GLY A 95 -11.20 7.94 11.24
C GLY A 95 -10.26 7.17 12.16
N LEU A 96 -10.65 5.94 12.48
CA LEU A 96 -9.96 5.09 13.44
C LEU A 96 -9.90 3.65 12.93
N GLN A 97 -8.72 3.06 12.88
CA GLN A 97 -8.50 1.63 12.88
C GLN A 97 -7.93 1.22 14.25
N VAL A 98 -8.56 0.25 14.90
CA VAL A 98 -8.03 -0.41 16.09
C VAL A 98 -7.71 -1.86 15.77
N THR A 99 -6.54 -2.32 16.19
CA THR A 99 -6.18 -3.74 16.23
C THR A 99 -5.66 -4.14 17.61
N PHE A 100 -5.98 -5.35 18.06
CA PHE A 100 -5.43 -5.94 19.29
C PHE A 100 -5.53 -7.46 19.24
N THR A 101 -4.68 -8.15 19.99
CA THR A 101 -4.69 -9.62 20.07
C THR A 101 -5.05 -10.09 21.47
N THR A 102 -5.87 -11.13 21.55
CA THR A 102 -6.26 -11.77 22.80
C THR A 102 -5.70 -13.18 22.91
N TYR A 103 -5.43 -13.59 24.15
CA TYR A 103 -5.11 -14.95 24.53
C TYR A 103 -6.00 -15.36 25.71
N THR A 104 -6.66 -16.51 25.59
CA THR A 104 -7.44 -17.10 26.69
C THR A 104 -6.97 -18.54 26.91
N TYR A 105 -6.54 -18.87 28.13
CA TYR A 105 -5.96 -20.19 28.44
C TYR A 105 -6.04 -20.55 29.92
N GLY A 106 -5.60 -21.76 30.29
CA GLY A 106 -5.44 -22.20 31.67
C GLY A 106 -6.74 -22.15 32.47
N GLY A 107 -7.71 -22.97 32.10
CA GLY A 107 -9.05 -22.95 32.69
C GLY A 107 -9.58 -24.33 33.05
N ASN A 108 -10.74 -24.37 33.70
CA ASN A 108 -11.30 -25.58 34.29
C ASN A 108 -12.55 -26.13 33.59
N SER A 109 -12.88 -25.68 32.38
CA SER A 109 -13.98 -26.28 31.61
C SER A 109 -13.54 -27.59 30.97
N GLY A 110 -14.09 -28.69 31.47
CA GLY A 110 -13.85 -30.06 30.97
C GLY A 110 -15.00 -30.63 30.13
N GLY A 111 -15.96 -29.80 29.70
CA GLY A 111 -17.16 -30.24 28.97
C GLY A 111 -17.03 -30.15 27.44
N THR A 112 -17.80 -30.95 26.71
CA THR A 112 -17.88 -30.89 25.23
C THR A 112 -18.56 -29.62 24.68
N ALA A 113 -19.15 -28.79 25.56
CA ALA A 113 -19.88 -27.57 25.21
C ALA A 113 -18.99 -26.32 25.02
N GLY A 114 -17.73 -26.33 25.50
CA GLY A 114 -16.81 -25.20 25.35
C GLY A 114 -17.25 -23.93 26.09
N ASP A 115 -17.88 -24.09 27.26
CA ASP A 115 -18.48 -23.07 28.12
C ASP A 115 -17.54 -22.66 29.27
N GLY A 116 -16.33 -22.19 28.96
CA GLY A 116 -15.35 -21.72 29.96
C GLY A 116 -15.77 -20.45 30.72
N ALA A 117 -14.80 -19.61 31.10
CA ALA A 117 -15.09 -18.34 31.78
C ALA A 117 -15.88 -17.37 30.88
N ASP A 118 -16.26 -16.20 31.38
CA ASP A 118 -17.09 -15.28 30.60
C ASP A 118 -16.33 -14.75 29.37
N GLY A 119 -15.15 -14.13 29.54
CA GLY A 119 -14.32 -13.69 28.42
C GLY A 119 -13.74 -12.28 28.56
N ILE A 120 -13.56 -11.59 27.43
CA ILE A 120 -12.92 -10.28 27.30
C ILE A 120 -13.87 -9.31 26.60
N THR A 121 -13.85 -8.03 26.98
CA THR A 121 -14.42 -6.95 26.15
C THR A 121 -13.38 -5.89 25.87
N PHE A 122 -13.25 -5.55 24.59
CA PHE A 122 -12.65 -4.29 24.16
C PHE A 122 -13.76 -3.25 24.02
N PHE A 123 -13.53 -2.02 24.44
CA PHE A 123 -14.54 -0.98 24.34
C PHE A 123 -13.98 0.41 24.08
N MET A 124 -14.87 1.26 23.58
CA MET A 124 -14.64 2.66 23.30
C MET A 124 -15.64 3.53 24.08
N THR A 125 -15.16 4.65 24.62
CA THR A 125 -16.01 5.66 25.28
C THR A 125 -15.79 7.04 24.65
N ASP A 126 -16.75 7.94 24.81
CA ASP A 126 -16.63 9.33 24.36
C ASP A 126 -15.45 10.02 25.05
N GLY A 127 -14.40 10.32 24.28
CA GLY A 127 -13.16 10.89 24.77
C GLY A 127 -13.26 12.35 25.18
N THR A 128 -14.36 13.02 24.84
CA THR A 128 -14.67 14.39 25.28
C THR A 128 -15.29 14.44 26.68
N LYS A 129 -15.67 13.28 27.25
CA LYS A 129 -16.26 13.15 28.58
C LYS A 129 -15.21 12.76 29.62
N PRO A 130 -15.51 12.97 30.93
CA PRO A 130 -14.64 12.50 32.00
C PRO A 130 -14.38 10.99 31.91
N VAL A 131 -13.15 10.58 32.24
CA VAL A 131 -12.75 9.16 32.27
C VAL A 131 -13.62 8.41 33.28
N PRO A 132 -14.32 7.33 32.87
CA PRO A 132 -15.09 6.51 33.80
C PRO A 132 -14.24 6.04 35.01
N SER A 133 -14.82 6.12 36.20
CA SER A 133 -14.15 5.73 37.45
C SER A 133 -14.11 4.21 37.65
N THR A 134 -15.01 3.48 37.01
CA THR A 134 -15.16 2.02 37.10
C THR A 134 -15.51 1.44 35.73
N ALA A 135 -15.09 0.21 35.47
CA ALA A 135 -15.65 -0.59 34.39
C ALA A 135 -17.14 -0.91 34.66
N GLY A 136 -17.87 -1.32 33.63
CA GLY A 136 -19.26 -1.78 33.73
C GLY A 136 -19.41 -3.07 34.55
N ALA A 137 -20.57 -3.72 34.41
CA ALA A 137 -20.94 -4.84 35.26
C ALA A 137 -20.06 -6.08 35.01
N LEU A 138 -19.86 -6.89 36.05
CA LEU A 138 -19.04 -8.11 35.97
C LEU A 138 -19.83 -9.29 35.39
N GLY A 139 -19.13 -10.41 35.14
CA GLY A 139 -19.72 -11.63 34.59
C GLY A 139 -20.05 -11.48 33.10
N GLY A 140 -21.22 -11.99 32.69
CA GLY A 140 -21.70 -11.93 31.30
C GLY A 140 -21.84 -10.54 30.67
N SER A 141 -21.73 -9.44 31.44
CA SER A 141 -21.68 -8.08 30.90
C SER A 141 -20.27 -7.61 30.51
N LEU A 142 -19.25 -8.38 30.92
CA LEU A 142 -17.82 -8.24 30.60
C LEU A 142 -17.26 -6.83 30.80
N GLY A 143 -17.75 -6.10 31.78
CA GLY A 143 -17.28 -4.75 32.11
C GLY A 143 -17.75 -3.65 31.15
N TYR A 144 -18.73 -3.92 30.27
CA TYR A 144 -19.25 -2.94 29.32
C TYR A 144 -20.71 -2.57 29.57
N SER A 145 -21.63 -3.55 29.50
CA SER A 145 -23.05 -3.30 29.74
C SER A 145 -23.43 -3.44 31.22
N CYS A 146 -24.69 -3.15 31.56
CA CYS A 146 -25.25 -3.43 32.88
C CYS A 146 -25.61 -4.92 33.02
N SER A 147 -25.74 -5.41 34.27
CA SER A 147 -26.09 -6.81 34.57
C SER A 147 -27.39 -6.91 35.34
N ASN A 148 -28.23 -7.89 35.00
CA ASN A 148 -29.46 -8.21 35.74
C ASN A 148 -29.26 -9.21 36.89
N VAL A 149 -28.08 -9.82 37.04
CA VAL A 149 -27.84 -10.89 38.04
C VAL A 149 -26.71 -10.57 39.01
N ASN A 150 -25.68 -9.86 38.57
CA ASN A 150 -24.42 -9.79 39.30
C ASN A 150 -24.41 -8.74 40.43
N GLY A 151 -23.43 -8.87 41.34
CA GLY A 151 -23.24 -7.96 42.48
C GLY A 151 -22.77 -6.55 42.08
N LYS A 152 -21.98 -6.45 41.01
CA LYS A 152 -21.65 -5.21 40.29
C LYS A 152 -22.55 -5.15 39.05
N TYR A 153 -23.45 -4.16 39.00
CA TYR A 153 -24.59 -4.14 38.06
C TYR A 153 -24.68 -2.89 37.18
N GLU A 154 -23.92 -1.83 37.48
CA GLU A 154 -23.90 -0.61 36.67
C GLU A 154 -23.24 -0.86 35.32
N GLY A 155 -23.74 -0.22 34.26
CA GLY A 155 -23.10 -0.23 32.95
C GLY A 155 -21.96 0.79 32.86
N LEU A 156 -21.11 0.66 31.85
CA LEU A 156 -20.02 1.60 31.60
C LEU A 156 -20.55 2.98 31.19
N ALA A 157 -20.12 4.04 31.87
CA ALA A 157 -20.51 5.40 31.52
C ALA A 157 -19.93 5.83 30.17
N ASN A 158 -20.68 6.65 29.42
CA ASN A 158 -20.24 7.27 28.16
C ASN A 158 -19.75 6.27 27.11
N ALA A 159 -20.28 5.04 27.15
CA ALA A 159 -19.90 3.98 26.24
C ALA A 159 -20.38 4.29 24.82
N TYR A 160 -19.54 4.01 23.84
CA TYR A 160 -19.85 4.20 22.43
C TYR A 160 -19.91 2.88 21.66
N LEU A 161 -18.92 2.00 21.82
CA LEU A 161 -18.90 0.70 21.17
C LEU A 161 -18.17 -0.32 22.06
N GLY A 162 -18.70 -1.53 22.18
CA GLY A 162 -18.09 -2.63 22.93
C GLY A 162 -18.09 -3.92 22.12
N LEU A 163 -16.92 -4.52 21.97
CA LEU A 163 -16.71 -5.83 21.36
C LEU A 163 -16.49 -6.87 22.46
N GLY A 164 -17.50 -7.71 22.68
CA GLY A 164 -17.39 -8.87 23.56
C GLY A 164 -16.81 -10.07 22.81
N ILE A 165 -15.84 -10.71 23.45
CA ILE A 165 -15.17 -11.94 23.05
C ILE A 165 -15.50 -12.93 24.14
N ASP A 166 -16.59 -13.64 23.93
CA ASP A 166 -17.39 -14.23 24.99
C ASP A 166 -17.46 -15.74 24.81
N GLU A 167 -16.69 -16.43 25.65
CA GLU A 167 -16.55 -17.88 25.62
C GLU A 167 -17.81 -18.53 26.15
N PHE A 168 -18.35 -18.02 27.27
CA PHE A 168 -19.59 -18.55 27.87
C PHE A 168 -20.85 -18.16 27.09
N GLY A 169 -20.95 -16.92 26.60
CA GLY A 169 -22.00 -16.52 25.66
C GLY A 169 -23.07 -15.55 26.18
N ASN A 170 -22.84 -14.86 27.29
CA ASN A 170 -23.79 -13.93 27.90
C ASN A 170 -23.70 -12.46 27.43
N PHE A 171 -22.61 -12.04 26.81
CA PHE A 171 -22.38 -10.67 26.37
C PHE A 171 -23.52 -10.14 25.51
N LEU A 172 -23.92 -10.86 24.46
CA LEU A 172 -25.05 -10.45 23.61
C LEU A 172 -26.39 -11.05 24.05
N ASN A 173 -26.47 -11.72 25.21
CA ASN A 173 -27.70 -12.33 25.70
C ASN A 173 -28.69 -11.25 26.19
N SER A 174 -29.95 -11.34 25.78
CA SER A 174 -31.01 -10.41 26.18
C SER A 174 -31.49 -10.64 27.62
N GLY A 175 -31.38 -11.86 28.13
CA GLY A 175 -31.81 -12.23 29.48
C GLY A 175 -30.81 -11.84 30.58
N ASP A 176 -29.53 -11.67 30.23
CA ASP A 176 -28.47 -11.41 31.21
C ASP A 176 -28.13 -9.92 31.37
N ASN A 177 -28.14 -9.20 30.25
CA ASN A 177 -27.71 -7.80 30.17
C ASN A 177 -28.91 -6.89 29.90
N THR A 178 -29.20 -6.57 28.64
CA THR A 178 -30.27 -5.63 28.26
C THR A 178 -31.29 -6.29 27.33
N ASN A 179 -32.53 -5.79 27.31
CA ASN A 179 -33.59 -6.30 26.42
C ASN A 179 -33.29 -6.23 24.92
N THR A 180 -32.20 -5.58 24.53
CA THR A 180 -31.73 -5.42 23.14
C THR A 180 -30.74 -6.50 22.70
N GLY A 181 -30.50 -7.52 23.54
CA GLY A 181 -29.67 -8.68 23.20
C GLY A 181 -30.26 -9.60 22.11
N VAL A 182 -29.40 -10.47 21.55
CA VAL A 182 -29.77 -11.46 20.54
C VAL A 182 -30.37 -12.69 21.22
N VAL A 183 -31.62 -13.01 20.87
CA VAL A 183 -32.35 -14.21 21.26
C VAL A 183 -31.86 -15.39 20.44
N ASN A 184 -31.54 -16.52 21.07
CA ASN A 184 -31.22 -17.76 20.36
C ASN A 184 -32.51 -18.56 20.11
N THR A 185 -32.86 -18.80 18.85
CA THR A 185 -34.15 -19.39 18.45
C THR A 185 -34.10 -20.89 18.13
N HIS A 186 -32.96 -21.57 18.28
CA HIS A 186 -32.81 -22.98 17.87
C HIS A 186 -33.09 -23.99 19.00
N TYR A 187 -33.68 -25.15 18.63
CA TYR A 187 -33.96 -26.27 19.53
C TYR A 187 -32.69 -27.07 19.87
N SER A 188 -32.64 -27.63 21.07
CA SER A 188 -31.54 -28.49 21.56
C SER A 188 -31.23 -29.63 20.58
N GLY A 189 -29.97 -29.74 20.11
CA GLY A 189 -29.47 -30.90 19.38
C GLY A 189 -28.73 -30.63 18.07
N ASP A 190 -28.81 -29.42 17.50
CA ASP A 190 -27.95 -29.03 16.38
C ASP A 190 -26.60 -28.51 16.91
N MET A 191 -25.55 -29.30 16.69
CA MET A 191 -24.18 -29.03 17.17
C MET A 191 -23.32 -28.30 16.13
N SER A 192 -23.87 -27.93 14.97
CA SER A 192 -23.13 -27.17 13.94
C SER A 192 -22.81 -25.72 14.36
N LEU A 193 -23.43 -25.24 15.45
CA LEU A 193 -23.27 -23.89 16.01
C LEU A 193 -23.13 -23.87 17.56
N GLY A 194 -22.71 -24.99 18.17
CA GLY A 194 -22.52 -25.15 19.63
C GLY A 194 -23.80 -25.52 20.38
N SER A 195 -23.79 -26.62 21.13
CA SER A 195 -24.98 -27.16 21.84
C SER A 195 -25.34 -26.36 23.11
N ASN A 196 -26.62 -25.97 23.24
CA ASN A 196 -27.23 -25.39 24.46
C ASN A 196 -27.73 -26.49 25.42
N SER A 197 -27.67 -26.25 26.73
CA SER A 197 -28.45 -27.00 27.72
C SER A 197 -29.63 -26.16 28.24
N TRP A 198 -30.84 -26.68 28.00
CA TRP A 198 -32.09 -26.18 28.56
C TRP A 198 -32.22 -26.68 30.01
N TYR A 199 -32.25 -25.78 30.99
CA TYR A 199 -32.84 -26.11 32.30
C TYR A 199 -33.64 -24.93 32.86
N ASN A 200 -34.93 -25.16 33.10
CA ASN A 200 -35.82 -24.30 33.89
C ASN A 200 -36.05 -22.85 33.41
N GLY A 201 -36.56 -22.69 32.17
CA GLY A 201 -37.47 -21.57 31.87
C GLY A 201 -36.89 -20.15 31.91
N GLY A 202 -35.56 -19.95 31.82
CA GLY A 202 -35.00 -18.61 31.73
C GLY A 202 -33.52 -18.56 31.33
N ARG A 203 -33.26 -17.81 30.25
CA ARG A 203 -31.97 -17.31 29.69
C ARG A 203 -31.25 -18.23 28.70
N GLN A 204 -31.06 -17.69 27.48
CA GLN A 204 -30.49 -18.34 26.31
C GLN A 204 -29.07 -17.79 26.05
N TYR A 205 -28.04 -18.45 26.58
CA TYR A 205 -26.65 -18.07 26.30
C TYR A 205 -26.16 -18.76 25.00
N GLN A 206 -25.15 -18.19 24.34
CA GLN A 206 -24.56 -18.73 23.11
C GLN A 206 -23.03 -18.71 23.23
N PRO A 207 -22.40 -19.83 23.60
CA PRO A 207 -20.95 -19.92 23.74
C PRO A 207 -20.21 -19.54 22.46
N MET A 208 -18.91 -19.31 22.58
CA MET A 208 -17.99 -19.18 21.45
C MET A 208 -18.34 -18.01 20.51
N ARG A 209 -18.82 -16.89 21.06
CA ARG A 209 -19.39 -15.78 20.29
C ARG A 209 -18.57 -14.51 20.45
N ILE A 210 -18.29 -13.88 19.31
CA ILE A 210 -17.75 -12.52 19.25
C ILE A 210 -18.87 -11.58 18.80
N GLY A 211 -18.94 -10.37 19.34
CA GLY A 211 -19.78 -9.34 18.72
C GLY A 211 -19.98 -8.05 19.49
N LEU A 212 -20.71 -7.15 18.83
CA LEU A 212 -20.73 -5.73 19.12
C LEU A 212 -22.01 -5.28 19.83
N ARG A 213 -21.83 -4.46 20.87
CA ARG A 213 -22.85 -3.61 21.47
C ARG A 213 -22.53 -2.15 21.23
N GLY A 214 -23.55 -1.39 20.90
CA GLY A 214 -23.53 0.05 20.67
C GLY A 214 -23.44 0.86 21.96
N ALA A 215 -23.80 2.13 21.83
CA ALA A 215 -23.61 3.15 22.85
C ALA A 215 -24.49 2.90 24.09
N GLY A 216 -24.02 3.38 25.24
CA GLY A 216 -24.74 3.20 26.50
C GLY A 216 -24.25 4.05 27.67
N ASN A 217 -25.17 4.35 28.58
CA ASN A 217 -24.85 4.97 29.86
C ASN A 217 -25.90 4.56 30.89
N LEU A 218 -25.64 3.51 31.67
CA LEU A 218 -26.51 3.06 32.76
C LEU A 218 -25.78 3.04 34.09
N THR A 219 -25.43 4.24 34.55
CA THR A 219 -24.92 4.49 35.89
C THR A 219 -26.00 5.08 36.78
N TRP A 220 -25.85 4.92 38.09
CA TRP A 220 -26.69 5.54 39.10
C TRP A 220 -26.68 7.07 38.98
N ALA A 221 -25.51 7.65 38.68
CA ALA A 221 -25.35 9.08 38.43
C ALA A 221 -26.15 9.55 37.19
N TYR A 222 -26.17 8.75 36.12
CA TYR A 222 -26.98 9.05 34.95
C TYR A 222 -28.48 8.97 35.26
N LEU A 223 -28.93 7.92 35.95
CA LEU A 223 -30.34 7.81 36.35
C LEU A 223 -30.78 8.95 37.28
N GLN A 224 -29.91 9.38 38.19
CA GLN A 224 -30.12 10.59 39.00
C GLN A 224 -30.28 11.85 38.16
N SER A 225 -29.49 12.00 37.09
CA SER A 225 -29.61 13.16 36.20
C SER A 225 -30.94 13.18 35.43
N LEU A 226 -31.54 12.01 35.20
CA LEU A 226 -32.84 11.88 34.54
C LEU A 226 -34.01 12.11 35.51
N ASN A 227 -33.90 11.63 36.76
CA ASN A 227 -34.89 11.87 37.80
C ASN A 227 -34.25 11.80 39.21
N PRO A 228 -33.82 12.94 39.77
CA PRO A 228 -33.12 12.96 41.06
C PRO A 228 -34.01 12.56 42.25
N ASN A 229 -35.33 12.72 42.11
CA ASN A 229 -36.29 12.38 43.16
C ASN A 229 -36.48 10.85 43.27
N TYR A 230 -36.65 10.16 42.14
CA TYR A 230 -36.85 8.71 42.16
C TYR A 230 -35.54 7.94 42.39
N TYR A 231 -34.43 8.40 41.80
CA TYR A 231 -33.11 7.80 41.95
C TYR A 231 -32.28 8.48 43.06
N SER A 232 -32.94 8.94 44.13
CA SER A 232 -32.28 9.63 45.24
C SER A 232 -31.41 8.68 46.09
N GLY A 233 -30.33 9.22 46.66
CA GLY A 233 -29.51 8.52 47.65
C GLY A 233 -28.45 7.58 47.03
N SER A 234 -28.05 6.56 47.79
CA SER A 234 -27.01 5.60 47.37
C SER A 234 -27.49 4.65 46.25
N PRO A 235 -26.57 4.12 45.40
CA PRO A 235 -26.90 3.17 44.34
C PRO A 235 -27.81 2.02 44.78
N ASN A 236 -28.92 1.83 44.06
CA ASN A 236 -29.91 0.80 44.33
C ASN A 236 -29.97 -0.24 43.21
N LYS A 237 -29.59 -1.49 43.52
CA LYS A 237 -29.54 -2.60 42.56
C LYS A 237 -30.88 -2.83 41.87
N SER A 238 -31.97 -2.99 42.63
CA SER A 238 -33.29 -3.31 42.08
C SER A 238 -33.80 -2.25 41.10
N LYS A 239 -33.55 -0.96 41.39
CA LYS A 239 -33.94 0.13 40.50
C LYS A 239 -33.13 0.13 39.21
N LEU A 240 -31.82 -0.11 39.26
CA LEU A 240 -30.99 -0.12 38.06
C LEU A 240 -31.22 -1.37 37.22
N THR A 241 -31.33 -2.56 37.82
CA THR A 241 -31.62 -3.80 37.08
C THR A 241 -32.99 -3.76 36.42
N ALA A 242 -33.98 -3.08 37.02
CA ALA A 242 -35.26 -2.82 36.37
C ALA A 242 -35.10 -1.98 35.08
N VAL A 243 -34.25 -0.97 35.09
CA VAL A 243 -33.93 -0.18 33.89
C VAL A 243 -33.16 -1.01 32.87
N CYS A 244 -32.13 -1.73 33.32
CA CYS A 244 -31.28 -2.59 32.49
C CYS A 244 -32.09 -3.64 31.73
N SER A 245 -32.97 -4.36 32.44
CA SER A 245 -33.82 -5.42 31.87
C SER A 245 -34.94 -4.90 30.98
N SER A 246 -35.52 -3.73 31.26
CA SER A 246 -36.68 -3.23 30.50
C SER A 246 -36.32 -2.20 29.42
N GLY A 247 -35.14 -1.60 29.50
CA GLY A 247 -34.78 -0.42 28.73
C GLY A 247 -35.63 0.82 29.07
N LYS A 248 -36.32 0.84 30.23
CA LYS A 248 -37.20 1.93 30.66
C LYS A 248 -36.83 2.44 32.04
N TYR A 249 -36.82 3.76 32.22
CA TYR A 249 -36.57 4.44 33.50
C TYR A 249 -37.82 5.15 34.01
N VAL A 250 -37.79 5.62 35.25
CA VAL A 250 -38.89 6.41 35.84
C VAL A 250 -38.64 7.89 35.59
N GLY A 251 -39.45 8.51 34.73
CA GLY A 251 -39.38 9.92 34.36
C GLY A 251 -39.75 10.87 35.50
N SER A 252 -39.52 12.18 35.31
CA SER A 252 -39.77 13.22 36.32
C SER A 252 -41.19 13.18 36.90
N ASP A 253 -42.16 12.80 36.07
CA ASP A 253 -43.59 12.78 36.39
C ASP A 253 -44.05 11.44 37.02
N GLY A 254 -43.12 10.49 37.20
CA GLY A 254 -43.38 9.16 37.75
C GLY A 254 -43.68 8.07 36.71
N ASP A 255 -43.81 8.44 35.44
CA ASP A 255 -44.13 7.51 34.34
C ASP A 255 -42.93 6.66 33.89
N SER A 256 -43.21 5.51 33.28
CA SER A 256 -42.20 4.65 32.67
C SER A 256 -41.82 5.16 31.28
N VAL A 257 -40.59 5.64 31.12
CA VAL A 257 -40.07 6.25 29.89
C VAL A 257 -39.00 5.36 29.26
N SER A 258 -39.11 5.09 27.96
CA SER A 258 -38.10 4.33 27.23
C SER A 258 -36.79 5.11 27.13
N LEU A 259 -35.67 4.42 27.34
CA LEU A 259 -34.37 4.95 27.02
C LEU A 259 -34.21 5.09 25.50
N PRO A 260 -33.51 6.14 25.03
CA PRO A 260 -33.06 6.18 23.64
C PRO A 260 -32.27 4.91 23.30
N ALA A 261 -32.46 4.38 22.09
CA ALA A 261 -31.85 3.11 21.66
C ALA A 261 -30.33 3.07 21.87
N TYR A 262 -29.65 4.19 21.58
CA TYR A 262 -28.21 4.38 21.74
C TYR A 262 -27.73 4.62 23.19
N THR A 263 -28.61 4.53 24.19
CA THR A 263 -28.21 4.65 25.61
C THR A 263 -28.32 3.33 26.38
N ASN A 264 -28.80 2.27 25.73
CA ASN A 264 -29.11 0.98 26.35
C ASN A 264 -28.21 -0.17 25.85
N TYR A 265 -26.99 0.15 25.36
CA TYR A 265 -26.01 -0.84 24.90
C TYR A 265 -26.58 -1.82 23.87
N ALA A 266 -27.38 -1.30 22.94
CA ALA A 266 -28.09 -2.09 21.93
C ALA A 266 -27.11 -2.92 21.09
N VAL A 267 -27.46 -4.17 20.74
CA VAL A 267 -26.61 -4.97 19.86
C VAL A 267 -26.53 -4.30 18.48
N ILE A 268 -25.34 -4.23 17.91
CA ILE A 268 -25.16 -3.74 16.54
C ILE A 268 -25.66 -4.82 15.57
N PRO A 269 -26.67 -4.53 14.71
CA PRO A 269 -27.21 -5.51 13.78
C PRO A 269 -26.13 -6.10 12.86
N GLY A 270 -26.07 -7.43 12.76
CA GLY A 270 -25.05 -8.15 11.97
C GLY A 270 -23.63 -8.09 12.54
N GLY A 271 -23.38 -7.35 13.62
CA GLY A 271 -22.08 -7.13 14.22
C GLY A 271 -21.58 -8.27 15.12
N TYR A 272 -21.97 -9.52 14.85
CA TYR A 272 -21.65 -10.66 15.70
C TYR A 272 -21.52 -11.97 14.92
N ARG A 273 -20.73 -12.90 15.46
CA ARG A 273 -20.50 -14.22 14.86
C ARG A 273 -20.19 -15.26 15.93
N VAL A 274 -20.77 -16.46 15.76
CA VAL A 274 -20.32 -17.66 16.48
C VAL A 274 -19.12 -18.23 15.74
N LEU A 275 -18.00 -18.41 16.43
CA LEU A 275 -16.80 -18.98 15.83
C LEU A 275 -16.97 -20.49 15.61
N PRO A 276 -16.44 -21.05 14.51
CA PRO A 276 -16.54 -22.48 14.27
C PRO A 276 -15.74 -23.28 15.30
N ASN A 277 -16.10 -24.54 15.53
CA ASN A 277 -15.42 -25.42 16.50
C ASN A 277 -13.91 -25.60 16.25
N SER A 278 -13.44 -25.38 15.02
CA SER A 278 -12.02 -25.38 14.66
C SER A 278 -11.25 -24.12 15.10
N GLN A 279 -11.96 -23.08 15.55
CA GLN A 279 -11.43 -21.78 15.96
C GLN A 279 -11.88 -21.43 17.39
N LYS A 280 -11.30 -22.09 18.40
CA LYS A 280 -11.67 -21.92 19.81
C LYS A 280 -11.17 -20.61 20.40
N ILE A 281 -11.99 -19.91 21.20
CA ILE A 281 -11.58 -18.66 21.88
C ILE A 281 -10.52 -18.96 22.94
N ALA A 282 -10.73 -20.02 23.73
CA ALA A 282 -9.81 -20.45 24.75
C ALA A 282 -9.14 -21.78 24.40
N LYS A 283 -7.92 -21.96 24.93
CA LYS A 283 -7.28 -23.26 25.03
C LYS A 283 -7.06 -23.60 26.50
N GLU A 284 -8.06 -24.22 27.09
CA GLU A 284 -8.16 -24.47 28.53
C GLU A 284 -7.07 -25.42 29.02
N SER A 285 -6.61 -26.33 28.15
CA SER A 285 -5.50 -27.25 28.42
C SER A 285 -4.11 -26.61 28.38
N ALA A 286 -3.96 -25.40 27.84
CA ALA A 286 -2.68 -24.70 27.83
C ALA A 286 -2.41 -24.07 29.20
N SER A 287 -1.19 -24.26 29.71
CA SER A 287 -0.72 -23.63 30.94
C SER A 287 0.06 -22.33 30.71
N THR A 288 0.38 -22.03 29.45
CA THR A 288 1.17 -20.86 29.04
C THR A 288 0.50 -20.12 27.87
N ARG A 289 0.79 -18.81 27.75
CA ARG A 289 0.30 -17.99 26.63
C ARG A 289 0.79 -18.50 25.27
N THR A 290 2.03 -18.98 25.18
CA THR A 290 2.63 -19.48 23.93
C THR A 290 1.91 -20.69 23.35
N ASP A 291 1.27 -21.49 24.20
CA ASP A 291 0.51 -22.65 23.75
C ASP A 291 -0.93 -22.31 23.38
N ALA A 292 -1.43 -21.12 23.73
CA ALA A 292 -2.80 -20.67 23.50
C ALA A 292 -3.06 -20.23 22.04
N TYR A 293 -4.32 -19.97 21.69
CA TYR A 293 -4.69 -19.49 20.36
C TYR A 293 -4.70 -17.95 20.34
N PRO A 294 -3.78 -17.27 19.62
CA PRO A 294 -3.89 -15.83 19.43
C PRO A 294 -5.06 -15.53 18.51
N ILE A 295 -5.93 -14.61 18.90
CA ILE A 295 -6.99 -14.06 18.03
C ILE A 295 -6.84 -12.56 17.94
N THR A 296 -6.60 -12.04 16.74
CA THR A 296 -6.43 -10.61 16.50
C THR A 296 -7.72 -10.02 15.96
N TYR A 297 -8.19 -8.93 16.53
CA TYR A 297 -9.41 -8.23 16.11
C TYR A 297 -9.07 -6.93 15.41
N LYS A 298 -9.90 -6.54 14.44
CA LYS A 298 -9.79 -5.27 13.72
C LYS A 298 -11.15 -4.57 13.69
N ILE A 299 -11.20 -3.33 14.19
CA ILE A 299 -12.37 -2.45 14.14
C ILE A 299 -11.97 -1.18 13.40
N THR A 300 -12.77 -0.78 12.43
CA THR A 300 -12.55 0.43 11.63
C THR A 300 -13.79 1.32 11.72
N ILE A 301 -13.63 2.59 12.07
CA ILE A 301 -14.68 3.62 12.09
C ILE A 301 -14.24 4.80 11.23
N SER A 302 -14.93 5.03 10.12
CA SER A 302 -14.68 6.18 9.24
C SER A 302 -15.03 7.52 9.91
N PRO A 303 -14.49 8.66 9.43
CA PRO A 303 -14.96 9.99 9.85
C PRO A 303 -16.46 10.18 9.66
N SER A 304 -17.06 9.46 8.70
CA SER A 304 -18.49 9.51 8.38
C SER A 304 -19.36 8.54 9.21
N GLY A 305 -18.76 7.69 10.05
CA GLY A 305 -19.49 6.74 10.90
C GLY A 305 -19.67 5.34 10.33
N LEU A 306 -19.12 5.01 9.16
CA LEU A 306 -19.04 3.62 8.71
C LEU A 306 -18.17 2.78 9.64
N LEU A 307 -18.75 1.71 10.19
CA LEU A 307 -18.15 0.73 11.07
C LEU A 307 -17.91 -0.59 10.32
N ASN A 308 -16.69 -1.11 10.45
CA ASN A 308 -16.30 -2.44 10.00
C ASN A 308 -15.68 -3.22 11.17
N PHE A 309 -15.87 -4.54 11.18
CA PHE A 309 -15.34 -5.45 12.20
C PHE A 309 -14.89 -6.76 11.57
N ALA A 310 -13.68 -7.20 11.89
CA ALA A 310 -13.09 -8.46 11.44
C ALA A 310 -12.22 -9.11 12.54
N TYR A 311 -11.93 -10.41 12.39
CA TYR A 311 -11.02 -11.15 13.28
C TYR A 311 -10.07 -12.06 12.49
N SER A 312 -8.87 -12.30 13.02
CA SER A 312 -7.86 -13.22 12.50
C SER A 312 -7.59 -14.28 13.56
N TYR A 313 -7.74 -15.56 13.19
CA TYR A 313 -7.51 -16.68 14.10
C TYR A 313 -6.12 -17.27 13.90
N ASN A 314 -5.36 -17.44 14.98
CA ASN A 314 -4.01 -18.00 15.00
C ASN A 314 -3.07 -17.34 13.96
N ASN A 315 -3.09 -16.01 13.89
CA ASN A 315 -2.36 -15.18 12.92
C ASN A 315 -2.71 -15.43 11.43
N GLY A 316 -3.89 -16.00 11.13
CA GLY A 316 -4.40 -16.12 9.76
C GLY A 316 -4.92 -14.81 9.15
N ALA A 317 -5.54 -14.86 7.98
CA ALA A 317 -6.16 -13.67 7.37
C ALA A 317 -7.35 -13.16 8.21
N PHE A 318 -7.60 -11.85 8.15
CA PHE A 318 -8.79 -11.26 8.77
C PHE A 318 -10.05 -11.70 8.04
N THR A 319 -10.95 -12.32 8.79
CA THR A 319 -12.29 -12.71 8.35
C THR A 319 -13.27 -11.61 8.75
N PRO A 320 -13.99 -10.96 7.80
CA PRO A 320 -14.97 -9.94 8.12
C PRO A 320 -16.18 -10.54 8.87
N VAL A 321 -16.71 -9.76 9.80
CA VAL A 321 -17.95 -10.03 10.55
C VAL A 321 -18.99 -8.96 10.22
N LEU A 322 -18.58 -7.69 10.13
CA LEU A 322 -19.42 -6.55 9.77
C LEU A 322 -18.69 -5.65 8.78
N ALA A 323 -19.40 -5.17 7.76
CA ALA A 323 -18.86 -4.22 6.79
C ALA A 323 -19.85 -3.08 6.54
N ASN A 324 -19.33 -1.85 6.41
CA ASN A 324 -20.05 -0.65 5.99
C ASN A 324 -21.32 -0.32 6.80
N ARG A 325 -21.36 -0.65 8.10
CA ARG A 325 -22.51 -0.30 8.96
C ARG A 325 -22.43 1.16 9.36
N LEU A 326 -23.43 1.98 9.02
CA LEU A 326 -23.48 3.37 9.48
C LEU A 326 -23.80 3.43 10.99
N ILE A 327 -22.77 3.47 11.82
CA ILE A 327 -22.87 3.36 13.28
C ILE A 327 -23.65 4.52 13.90
N THR A 328 -23.71 5.67 13.24
CA THR A 328 -24.44 6.84 13.75
C THR A 328 -25.95 6.64 13.78
N GLN A 329 -26.48 5.69 12.99
CA GLN A 329 -27.87 5.27 13.09
C GLN A 329 -28.13 4.43 14.36
N ASP A 330 -27.12 3.67 14.81
CA ASP A 330 -27.24 2.80 15.99
C ASP A 330 -26.89 3.54 17.30
N ASN A 331 -25.91 4.44 17.24
CA ASN A 331 -25.26 5.03 18.42
C ASN A 331 -25.49 6.54 18.57
N GLY A 332 -26.17 7.19 17.63
CA GLY A 332 -26.18 8.65 17.54
C GLY A 332 -24.86 9.22 17.00
N PRO A 333 -24.64 10.54 17.07
CA PRO A 333 -23.47 11.18 16.47
C PRO A 333 -22.15 10.61 16.97
N LEU A 334 -21.16 10.54 16.08
CA LEU A 334 -19.79 10.20 16.45
C LEU A 334 -19.20 11.23 17.43
N PRO A 335 -18.56 10.80 18.53
CA PRO A 335 -17.71 11.67 19.34
C PRO A 335 -16.56 12.27 18.53
N SER A 336 -16.11 13.48 18.83
CA SER A 336 -14.94 14.06 18.16
C SER A 336 -13.62 13.38 18.55
N ALA A 337 -13.60 12.68 19.70
CA ALA A 337 -12.51 11.85 20.14
C ALA A 337 -13.02 10.62 20.90
N LEU A 338 -12.26 9.52 20.89
CA LEU A 338 -12.58 8.28 21.61
C LEU A 338 -11.49 7.93 22.64
N ARG A 339 -11.90 7.21 23.68
CA ARG A 339 -11.01 6.50 24.62
C ARG A 339 -11.15 5.00 24.42
N PHE A 340 -10.14 4.25 24.82
CA PHE A 340 -10.09 2.80 24.68
C PHE A 340 -10.06 2.12 26.04
N GLY A 341 -10.54 0.90 26.11
CA GLY A 341 -10.38 0.09 27.30
C GLY A 341 -10.56 -1.39 27.02
N PHE A 342 -10.06 -2.18 27.97
CA PHE A 342 -10.23 -3.61 28.00
C PHE A 342 -10.80 -3.99 29.36
N SER A 343 -11.68 -4.97 29.40
CA SER A 343 -12.15 -5.59 30.63
C SER A 343 -12.32 -7.08 30.43
N SER A 344 -12.24 -7.83 31.52
CA SER A 344 -12.56 -9.25 31.56
C SER A 344 -13.23 -9.59 32.88
N GLY A 345 -14.09 -10.60 32.84
CA GLY A 345 -14.71 -11.20 34.01
C GLY A 345 -14.53 -12.71 34.00
N THR A 346 -14.32 -13.28 35.18
CA THR A 346 -14.54 -14.70 35.45
C THR A 346 -15.74 -14.86 36.38
N GLY A 347 -16.44 -15.98 36.25
CA GLY A 347 -17.64 -16.31 37.01
C GLY A 347 -17.47 -17.60 37.78
N GLY A 348 -18.41 -18.54 37.61
CA GLY A 348 -18.30 -19.91 38.15
C GLY A 348 -17.17 -20.75 37.53
N SER A 349 -16.73 -20.37 36.33
CA SER A 349 -15.58 -20.91 35.60
C SER A 349 -14.45 -19.89 35.53
N ASN A 350 -13.22 -20.33 35.25
CA ASN A 350 -12.04 -19.48 35.19
C ASN A 350 -11.14 -19.73 33.98
N ASN A 351 -10.48 -18.67 33.53
CA ASN A 351 -9.41 -18.67 32.54
C ASN A 351 -8.47 -17.50 32.82
N VAL A 352 -7.24 -17.61 32.35
CA VAL A 352 -6.35 -16.46 32.15
C VAL A 352 -6.81 -15.70 30.91
N HIS A 353 -7.00 -14.39 31.04
CA HIS A 353 -7.34 -13.48 29.94
C HIS A 353 -6.22 -12.48 29.75
N GLU A 354 -5.55 -12.54 28.61
CA GLU A 354 -4.41 -11.69 28.28
C GLU A 354 -4.61 -10.94 26.97
N ILE A 355 -4.09 -9.71 26.92
CA ILE A 355 -4.08 -8.84 25.75
C ILE A 355 -2.63 -8.54 25.41
N THR A 356 -2.37 -8.53 24.11
CA THR A 356 -1.15 -7.99 23.53
C THR A 356 -1.51 -7.09 22.34
N CYS A 357 -0.54 -6.29 21.92
CA CYS A 357 -0.55 -5.62 20.63
C CYS A 357 -1.74 -4.68 20.37
N PHE A 358 -2.10 -3.85 21.35
CA PHE A 358 -3.06 -2.79 21.11
C PHE A 358 -2.45 -1.72 20.20
N GLN A 359 -3.15 -1.40 19.12
CA GLN A 359 -2.82 -0.29 18.23
C GLN A 359 -4.10 0.44 17.82
N ALA A 360 -4.07 1.78 17.89
CA ALA A 360 -5.07 2.67 17.32
C ALA A 360 -4.39 3.65 16.36
N SER A 361 -4.80 3.67 15.09
CA SER A 361 -4.23 4.52 14.04
C SER A 361 -5.32 5.17 13.18
N PRO A 362 -5.04 6.30 12.51
CA PRO A 362 -5.90 6.82 11.45
C PRO A 362 -6.12 5.82 10.30
N LEU A 363 -7.16 6.01 9.49
CA LEU A 363 -7.58 5.08 8.42
C LEU A 363 -6.75 5.14 7.12
N GLN A 364 -5.47 5.48 7.20
CA GLN A 364 -4.64 5.65 5.99
C GLN A 364 -3.65 4.51 5.84
N SER A 365 -3.58 3.95 4.63
CA SER A 365 -2.55 3.00 4.21
C SER A 365 -2.12 3.38 2.80
N ASN A 366 -0.81 3.49 2.56
CA ASN A 366 -0.31 4.29 1.45
C ASN A 366 0.51 3.41 0.49
N SER A 367 0.43 3.72 -0.79
CA SER A 367 0.84 2.83 -1.89
C SER A 367 2.14 3.24 -2.58
N SER A 368 2.18 4.45 -3.14
CA SER A 368 3.28 4.87 -4.02
C SER A 368 3.42 6.40 -4.13
N ALA A 369 4.63 6.85 -4.48
CA ALA A 369 4.96 8.26 -4.67
C ALA A 369 5.66 8.51 -5.99
N ALA A 370 5.41 9.69 -6.56
CA ALA A 370 6.08 10.22 -7.73
C ALA A 370 6.41 11.71 -7.54
N THR A 371 7.24 12.27 -8.41
CA THR A 371 7.66 13.68 -8.34
C THR A 371 7.61 14.32 -9.73
N ASN A 372 7.21 15.60 -9.84
CA ASN A 372 7.49 16.39 -11.05
C ASN A 372 8.72 17.27 -10.83
N THR A 373 9.86 16.77 -11.25
CA THR A 373 11.03 17.62 -11.48
C THR A 373 11.04 18.08 -12.93
N ILE A 374 11.41 19.34 -13.15
CA ILE A 374 11.71 19.86 -14.49
C ILE A 374 13.23 19.93 -14.62
N GLN A 375 13.76 19.35 -15.70
CA GLN A 375 15.18 19.26 -16.03
C GLN A 375 16.04 18.58 -14.95
N SER A 376 16.63 17.43 -15.28
CA SER A 376 17.72 16.82 -14.49
C SER A 376 17.44 16.54 -12.99
N GLY A 377 16.17 16.50 -12.58
CA GLY A 377 15.80 16.38 -11.16
C GLY A 377 15.78 17.71 -10.40
N GLU A 378 15.99 18.86 -11.03
CA GLU A 378 16.17 20.14 -10.32
C GLU A 378 14.86 20.72 -9.77
N VAL A 379 14.91 21.24 -8.53
CA VAL A 379 13.79 21.93 -7.88
C VAL A 379 13.67 23.35 -8.44
N LYS A 380 12.51 23.67 -9.02
CA LYS A 380 12.14 25.03 -9.48
C LYS A 380 10.84 25.49 -8.81
N ILE A 381 10.49 26.76 -8.99
CA ILE A 381 9.16 27.26 -8.62
C ILE A 381 8.11 26.41 -9.36
N GLY A 382 7.18 25.78 -8.62
CA GLY A 382 6.17 24.87 -9.18
C GLY A 382 6.51 23.37 -9.09
N SER A 383 7.64 22.97 -8.51
CA SER A 383 7.96 21.55 -8.25
C SER A 383 7.07 20.97 -7.13
N GLN A 384 6.56 19.76 -7.35
CA GLN A 384 5.58 19.07 -6.51
C GLN A 384 5.95 17.58 -6.37
N VAL A 385 5.42 16.97 -5.32
CA VAL A 385 5.47 15.53 -5.06
C VAL A 385 4.03 15.03 -5.13
N TYR A 386 3.80 13.99 -5.92
CA TYR A 386 2.49 13.35 -6.03
C TYR A 386 2.47 12.07 -5.22
N LEU A 387 1.52 11.97 -4.29
CA LEU A 387 1.36 10.78 -3.45
C LEU A 387 0.04 10.10 -3.75
N ALA A 388 0.10 8.82 -4.08
CA ALA A 388 -1.07 7.97 -4.12
C ALA A 388 -1.24 7.26 -2.77
N THR A 389 -2.50 7.10 -2.37
CA THR A 389 -2.88 6.45 -1.11
C THR A 389 -4.16 5.65 -1.28
N TYR A 390 -4.40 4.70 -0.37
CA TYR A 390 -5.64 3.96 -0.27
C TYR A 390 -6.15 3.91 1.17
N THR A 391 -7.37 3.41 1.32
CA THR A 391 -7.85 2.98 2.62
C THR A 391 -8.60 1.67 2.50
N THR A 392 -8.45 0.84 3.52
CA THR A 392 -9.22 -0.40 3.64
C THR A 392 -10.64 -0.15 4.13
N ASP A 393 -10.96 1.10 4.52
CA ASP A 393 -12.31 1.54 4.83
C ASP A 393 -13.08 1.87 3.55
N ASN A 394 -13.85 0.89 3.08
CA ASN A 394 -14.64 1.01 1.85
C ASN A 394 -13.78 1.31 0.60
N TRP A 395 -12.49 0.95 0.60
CA TRP A 395 -11.62 0.84 -0.58
C TRP A 395 -11.70 2.05 -1.50
N TRP A 396 -11.32 3.21 -0.96
CA TRP A 396 -11.16 4.44 -1.71
C TRP A 396 -9.72 4.94 -1.64
N GLY A 397 -9.35 5.81 -2.58
CA GLY A 397 -7.99 6.32 -2.70
C GLY A 397 -7.90 7.82 -2.80
N SER A 398 -6.67 8.32 -2.77
CA SER A 398 -6.36 9.74 -2.91
C SER A 398 -5.07 9.92 -3.70
N VAL A 399 -5.02 10.98 -4.50
CA VAL A 399 -3.82 11.45 -5.19
C VAL A 399 -3.63 12.89 -4.76
N GLN A 400 -2.53 13.16 -4.06
CA GLN A 400 -2.24 14.47 -3.49
C GLN A 400 -1.10 15.12 -4.25
N SER A 401 -1.19 16.43 -4.45
CA SER A 401 -0.06 17.24 -4.94
C SER A 401 0.53 18.08 -3.81
N LEU A 402 1.75 17.76 -3.39
CA LEU A 402 2.45 18.43 -2.29
C LEU A 402 3.59 19.30 -2.84
N PRO A 403 3.59 20.63 -2.64
CA PRO A 403 4.68 21.46 -3.12
C PRO A 403 6.00 21.18 -2.37
N LEU A 404 7.11 21.24 -3.11
CA LEU A 404 8.44 21.34 -2.52
C LEU A 404 8.66 22.78 -2.04
N VAL A 405 9.06 22.94 -0.78
CA VAL A 405 9.24 24.24 -0.14
C VAL A 405 10.61 24.34 0.52
N THR A 406 11.16 25.56 0.53
CA THR A 406 12.45 25.85 1.16
C THR A 406 12.24 26.75 2.37
N THR A 407 12.71 26.30 3.54
CA THR A 407 12.67 27.09 4.78
C THR A 407 14.08 27.22 5.31
N ASN A 408 14.58 28.46 5.44
CA ASN A 408 15.95 28.75 5.89
C ASN A 408 17.04 27.97 5.12
N GLY A 409 16.86 27.82 3.80
CA GLY A 409 17.80 27.10 2.94
C GLY A 409 17.70 25.57 2.99
N THR A 410 16.79 25.00 3.79
CA THR A 410 16.53 23.55 3.83
C THR A 410 15.33 23.18 2.97
N LEU A 411 15.52 22.22 2.06
CA LEU A 411 14.45 21.66 1.23
C LEU A 411 13.56 20.72 2.06
N SER A 412 12.24 20.86 1.91
CA SER A 412 11.24 20.02 2.57
C SER A 412 10.00 19.85 1.68
N ILE A 413 9.18 18.86 2.00
CA ILE A 413 7.87 18.66 1.36
C ILE A 413 6.82 19.33 2.24
N SER A 414 5.97 20.16 1.64
CA SER A 414 4.84 20.77 2.34
C SER A 414 3.95 19.71 2.99
N THR A 415 3.41 20.00 4.16
CA THR A 415 2.39 19.15 4.81
C THR A 415 0.97 19.44 4.32
N GLN A 416 0.81 20.46 3.47
CA GLN A 416 -0.47 20.85 2.89
C GLN A 416 -0.39 20.66 1.38
N ALA A 417 -1.35 19.90 0.84
CA ALA A 417 -1.48 19.67 -0.58
C ALA A 417 -2.09 20.88 -1.29
N ASN A 418 -1.62 21.16 -2.49
CA ASN A 418 -2.26 22.10 -3.42
C ASN A 418 -3.65 21.59 -3.83
N TRP A 419 -3.81 20.28 -3.96
CA TRP A 419 -5.06 19.60 -4.22
C TRP A 419 -4.99 18.12 -3.83
N ASP A 420 -6.17 17.51 -3.66
CA ASP A 420 -6.36 16.08 -3.44
C ASP A 420 -7.50 15.60 -4.37
N ALA A 421 -7.18 14.71 -5.31
CA ALA A 421 -8.13 14.21 -6.30
C ALA A 421 -9.38 13.56 -5.67
N SER A 422 -9.23 12.94 -4.49
CA SER A 422 -10.38 12.37 -3.76
C SER A 422 -11.36 13.45 -3.32
N CYS A 423 -10.84 14.62 -2.92
CA CYS A 423 -11.64 15.80 -2.58
C CYS A 423 -12.24 16.46 -3.82
N VAL A 424 -11.51 16.50 -4.93
CA VAL A 424 -12.01 17.07 -6.19
C VAL A 424 -13.20 16.27 -6.73
N LEU A 425 -13.09 14.95 -6.80
CA LEU A 425 -14.16 14.10 -7.32
C LEU A 425 -15.35 13.95 -6.35
N THR A 426 -15.14 14.09 -5.03
CA THR A 426 -16.19 13.87 -4.02
C THR A 426 -16.81 15.17 -3.49
N GLY A 427 -16.03 16.25 -3.45
CA GLY A 427 -16.36 17.49 -2.75
C GLY A 427 -16.30 17.39 -1.22
N GLY A 428 -16.58 18.53 -0.57
CA GLY A 428 -16.64 18.67 0.88
C GLY A 428 -15.33 19.13 1.52
N ALA A 429 -15.27 19.01 2.84
CA ALA A 429 -14.08 19.34 3.63
C ALA A 429 -12.86 18.51 3.18
N CYS A 430 -11.72 19.17 2.99
CA CYS A 430 -10.50 18.54 2.50
C CYS A 430 -9.31 18.76 3.45
N PRO A 431 -9.11 17.88 4.46
CA PRO A 431 -8.03 17.99 5.43
C PRO A 431 -6.62 17.93 4.82
N ALA A 432 -6.45 17.25 3.68
CA ALA A 432 -5.18 17.18 2.96
C ALA A 432 -4.68 18.56 2.52
N MET A 433 -5.60 19.49 2.30
CA MET A 433 -5.33 20.88 1.88
C MET A 433 -5.25 21.86 3.08
N GLY A 434 -5.07 21.34 4.30
CA GLY A 434 -4.90 22.14 5.51
C GLY A 434 -5.95 21.86 6.59
N THR A 435 -5.53 21.98 7.84
CA THR A 435 -6.39 21.89 9.03
C THR A 435 -6.09 23.01 10.02
N ASP A 436 -7.10 23.40 10.80
CA ASP A 436 -6.96 24.33 11.92
C ASP A 436 -6.32 23.63 13.14
N ALA A 437 -6.08 24.39 14.22
CA ALA A 437 -5.49 23.84 15.45
C ALA A 437 -6.36 22.76 16.14
N SER A 438 -7.65 22.68 15.79
CA SER A 438 -8.58 21.66 16.29
C SER A 438 -8.69 20.44 15.36
N GLY A 439 -7.95 20.43 14.23
CA GLY A 439 -7.96 19.35 13.25
C GLY A 439 -9.11 19.40 12.26
N ASN A 440 -9.86 20.51 12.18
CA ASN A 440 -10.90 20.69 11.17
C ASN A 440 -10.28 21.15 9.85
N ALA A 441 -10.81 20.69 8.71
CA ALA A 441 -10.32 21.16 7.41
C ALA A 441 -10.55 22.67 7.25
N THR A 442 -9.51 23.39 6.82
CA THR A 442 -9.60 24.83 6.51
C THR A 442 -10.14 25.08 5.10
N THR A 443 -10.15 24.04 4.28
CA THR A 443 -10.51 24.11 2.85
C THR A 443 -11.68 23.19 2.56
N THR A 444 -12.66 23.71 1.82
CA THR A 444 -13.79 22.93 1.27
C THR A 444 -13.70 22.97 -0.24
N VAL A 445 -13.77 21.79 -0.87
CA VAL A 445 -13.68 21.62 -2.33
C VAL A 445 -15.09 21.38 -2.88
N THR A 446 -15.41 22.01 -4.01
CA THR A 446 -16.65 21.69 -4.73
C THR A 446 -16.42 20.46 -5.58
N ALA A 447 -17.33 19.48 -5.51
CA ALA A 447 -17.20 18.26 -6.29
C ALA A 447 -17.25 18.56 -7.80
N GLU A 448 -16.38 17.91 -8.56
CA GLU A 448 -16.54 17.82 -10.00
C GLU A 448 -17.81 17.02 -10.34
N SER A 449 -18.71 17.62 -11.12
CA SER A 449 -19.99 16.99 -11.44
C SER A 449 -19.78 15.74 -12.30
N PRO A 450 -20.48 14.62 -12.03
CA PRO A 450 -20.44 13.40 -12.86
C PRO A 450 -20.72 13.64 -14.36
N SER A 451 -21.52 14.67 -14.67
CA SER A 451 -21.83 15.05 -16.06
C SER A 451 -20.71 15.84 -16.75
N SER A 452 -19.79 16.43 -15.99
CA SER A 452 -18.66 17.21 -16.53
C SER A 452 -17.43 16.35 -16.83
N ARG A 453 -17.32 15.19 -16.17
CA ARG A 453 -16.20 14.25 -16.32
C ARG A 453 -16.16 13.69 -17.75
N GLN A 454 -14.97 13.68 -18.35
CA GLN A 454 -14.72 13.13 -19.68
C GLN A 454 -14.21 11.69 -19.55
N LEU A 455 -15.13 10.72 -19.49
CA LEU A 455 -14.79 9.31 -19.28
C LEU A 455 -14.98 8.51 -20.56
N MET A 456 -13.99 7.70 -20.91
CA MET A 456 -13.94 6.98 -22.17
C MET A 456 -13.78 5.48 -21.94
N THR A 457 -14.10 4.70 -22.96
CA THR A 457 -13.85 3.25 -23.01
C THR A 457 -13.66 2.83 -24.47
N TRP A 458 -13.49 1.54 -24.70
CA TRP A 458 -13.33 0.97 -26.02
C TRP A 458 -14.58 0.20 -26.46
N ASN A 459 -14.99 0.41 -27.71
CA ASN A 459 -15.99 -0.41 -28.36
C ASN A 459 -15.30 -1.48 -29.23
N PRO A 460 -15.28 -2.75 -28.80
CA PRO A 460 -14.55 -3.79 -29.52
C PRO A 460 -15.19 -4.18 -30.86
N THR A 461 -16.46 -3.83 -31.10
CA THR A 461 -17.13 -4.11 -32.37
C THR A 461 -16.72 -3.12 -33.47
N SER A 462 -16.64 -1.84 -33.14
CA SER A 462 -16.19 -0.80 -34.08
C SER A 462 -14.68 -0.53 -34.05
N ALA A 463 -13.95 -1.17 -33.13
CA ALA A 463 -12.51 -1.00 -32.92
C ALA A 463 -12.08 0.48 -32.80
N GLN A 464 -12.78 1.23 -31.93
CA GLN A 464 -12.49 2.64 -31.66
C GLN A 464 -12.90 3.04 -30.23
N GLY A 465 -12.30 4.13 -29.74
CA GLY A 465 -12.70 4.78 -28.49
C GLY A 465 -14.10 5.39 -28.56
N VAL A 466 -14.84 5.28 -27.47
CA VAL A 466 -16.17 5.87 -27.27
C VAL A 466 -16.28 6.49 -25.88
N GLY A 467 -17.21 7.42 -25.67
CA GLY A 467 -17.55 7.88 -24.32
C GLY A 467 -18.14 6.76 -23.47
N LEU A 468 -17.78 6.70 -22.19
CA LEU A 468 -18.30 5.74 -21.20
C LEU A 468 -19.74 6.10 -20.84
N GLN A 469 -20.65 5.75 -21.74
CA GLN A 469 -22.09 5.98 -21.65
C GLN A 469 -22.80 4.66 -21.96
N TRP A 470 -23.90 4.37 -21.26
CA TRP A 470 -24.65 3.12 -21.43
C TRP A 470 -25.02 2.87 -22.90
N SER A 471 -25.46 3.90 -23.62
CA SER A 471 -25.85 3.84 -25.03
C SER A 471 -24.69 3.54 -25.99
N ASN A 472 -23.45 3.79 -25.59
CA ASN A 472 -22.27 3.58 -26.42
C ASN A 472 -21.66 2.18 -26.23
N LEU A 473 -22.09 1.45 -25.19
CA LEU A 473 -21.64 0.10 -24.90
C LEU A 473 -22.26 -0.91 -25.87
N THR A 474 -21.50 -1.94 -26.21
CA THR A 474 -22.00 -3.06 -27.02
C THR A 474 -23.06 -3.86 -26.26
N THR A 475 -23.89 -4.62 -26.98
CA THR A 475 -24.90 -5.51 -26.36
C THR A 475 -24.27 -6.52 -25.40
N THR A 476 -23.07 -7.00 -25.70
CA THR A 476 -22.32 -7.92 -24.83
C THR A 476 -21.89 -7.25 -23.52
N GLN A 477 -21.36 -6.03 -23.59
CA GLN A 477 -20.98 -5.26 -22.40
C GLN A 477 -22.21 -4.92 -21.54
N GLN A 478 -23.31 -4.50 -22.17
CA GLN A 478 -24.57 -4.22 -21.48
C GLN A 478 -25.12 -5.48 -20.78
N ALA A 479 -25.08 -6.63 -21.44
CA ALA A 479 -25.50 -7.90 -20.85
C ALA A 479 -24.64 -8.31 -19.65
N ALA A 480 -23.31 -8.14 -19.73
CA ALA A 480 -22.41 -8.44 -18.62
C ALA A 480 -22.68 -7.58 -17.39
N LEU A 481 -22.91 -6.27 -17.59
CA LEU A 481 -23.29 -5.35 -16.51
C LEU A 481 -24.68 -5.62 -15.91
N ASN A 482 -25.54 -6.37 -16.62
CA ASN A 482 -26.85 -6.84 -16.15
C ASN A 482 -26.85 -8.34 -15.76
N SER A 483 -25.67 -8.93 -15.51
CA SER A 483 -25.57 -10.38 -15.29
C SER A 483 -26.25 -10.86 -14.00
N THR A 484 -26.47 -9.99 -13.03
CA THR A 484 -27.10 -10.32 -11.74
C THR A 484 -28.45 -9.64 -11.51
N ASP A 485 -28.74 -8.55 -12.23
CA ASP A 485 -29.94 -7.72 -12.12
C ASP A 485 -30.06 -6.79 -13.35
N SER A 486 -31.01 -5.85 -13.36
CA SER A 486 -31.20 -4.88 -14.45
C SER A 486 -30.62 -3.49 -14.17
N LEU A 487 -29.58 -3.38 -13.34
CA LEU A 487 -28.99 -2.11 -12.90
C LEU A 487 -27.78 -1.65 -13.72
N GLY A 488 -27.53 -2.22 -14.91
CA GLY A 488 -26.34 -1.92 -15.72
C GLY A 488 -26.15 -0.44 -16.04
N GLN A 489 -27.22 0.30 -16.35
CA GLN A 489 -27.16 1.75 -16.56
C GLN A 489 -26.82 2.52 -15.27
N ASP A 490 -27.35 2.07 -14.13
CA ASP A 490 -27.02 2.63 -12.82
C ASP A 490 -25.55 2.36 -12.47
N ARG A 491 -25.00 1.21 -12.86
CA ARG A 491 -23.57 0.90 -12.68
C ARG A 491 -22.66 1.82 -13.50
N VAL A 492 -23.01 2.09 -14.76
CA VAL A 492 -22.29 3.10 -15.55
C VAL A 492 -22.39 4.47 -14.88
N SER A 493 -23.59 4.86 -14.42
CA SER A 493 -23.78 6.12 -13.69
C SER A 493 -22.94 6.17 -12.41
N TRP A 494 -22.84 5.07 -11.67
CA TRP A 494 -22.02 4.94 -10.47
C TRP A 494 -20.54 5.14 -10.79
N LEU A 495 -20.00 4.49 -11.82
CA LEU A 495 -18.61 4.65 -12.27
C LEU A 495 -18.31 6.11 -12.65
N ARG A 496 -19.28 6.78 -13.28
CA ARG A 496 -19.19 8.22 -13.58
C ARG A 496 -19.24 9.12 -12.34
N GLY A 497 -19.51 8.58 -11.16
CA GLY A 497 -19.52 9.32 -9.89
C GLY A 497 -20.92 9.73 -9.41
N VAL A 498 -22.00 9.26 -10.07
CA VAL A 498 -23.36 9.56 -9.62
C VAL A 498 -23.63 8.87 -8.28
N ARG A 499 -23.94 9.68 -7.27
CA ARG A 499 -24.17 9.23 -5.90
C ARG A 499 -25.61 8.80 -5.64
N SER A 500 -26.59 9.29 -6.41
CA SER A 500 -28.03 9.06 -6.18
C SER A 500 -28.47 7.59 -6.35
N VAL A 501 -27.64 6.76 -6.97
CA VAL A 501 -27.88 5.31 -7.14
C VAL A 501 -27.33 4.47 -5.98
N GLU A 502 -26.74 5.10 -4.96
CA GLU A 502 -26.11 4.44 -3.81
C GLU A 502 -27.09 4.22 -2.63
N GLN A 503 -26.90 3.14 -1.87
CA GLN A 503 -27.78 2.74 -0.76
C GLN A 503 -27.87 3.73 0.43
N LEU A 504 -26.90 4.63 0.60
CA LEU A 504 -26.82 5.56 1.75
C LEU A 504 -27.25 7.00 1.41
N GLN A 505 -28.11 7.17 0.41
CA GLN A 505 -28.66 8.47 0.02
C GLN A 505 -30.02 8.76 0.68
N PRO A 506 -30.46 10.04 0.75
CA PRO A 506 -31.78 10.40 1.28
C PRO A 506 -32.94 9.63 0.63
N SER A 507 -32.82 9.38 -0.68
CA SER A 507 -33.60 8.37 -1.40
C SER A 507 -32.66 7.22 -1.73
N PRO A 508 -32.70 6.09 -0.98
CA PRO A 508 -31.75 5.00 -1.15
C PRO A 508 -31.79 4.39 -2.55
N GLY A 509 -30.63 4.28 -3.18
CA GLY A 509 -30.44 3.45 -4.37
C GLY A 509 -30.05 2.00 -4.03
N ASN A 510 -29.70 1.21 -5.04
CA ASN A 510 -29.42 -0.24 -4.88
C ASN A 510 -27.93 -0.59 -4.95
N LEU A 511 -27.06 0.36 -5.32
CA LEU A 511 -25.64 0.12 -5.49
C LEU A 511 -24.84 0.48 -4.23
N ARG A 512 -23.62 -0.04 -4.16
CA ARG A 512 -22.66 0.23 -3.10
C ARG A 512 -22.53 1.72 -2.82
N ALA A 513 -22.66 2.11 -1.55
CA ALA A 513 -22.34 3.46 -1.12
C ALA A 513 -20.84 3.65 -0.96
N ARG A 514 -20.33 4.77 -1.49
CA ARG A 514 -18.90 5.10 -1.44
C ARG A 514 -18.60 6.15 -0.39
N THR A 515 -17.44 6.05 0.25
CA THR A 515 -16.91 7.14 1.08
C THR A 515 -16.36 8.27 0.21
N LYS A 516 -15.50 7.94 -0.76
CA LYS A 516 -15.01 8.85 -1.81
C LYS A 516 -15.24 8.27 -3.21
N VAL A 517 -15.33 9.12 -4.22
CA VAL A 517 -15.58 8.70 -5.61
C VAL A 517 -14.39 7.97 -6.22
N LEU A 518 -13.17 8.46 -5.95
CA LEU A 518 -11.92 7.86 -6.42
C LEU A 518 -11.66 6.50 -5.74
N GLY A 519 -11.46 5.46 -6.54
CA GLY A 519 -11.04 4.13 -6.06
C GLY A 519 -9.67 4.14 -5.40
N ASP A 520 -9.36 3.09 -4.65
CA ASP A 520 -8.04 2.89 -4.08
C ASP A 520 -6.96 2.75 -5.16
N VAL A 521 -5.77 3.31 -4.88
CA VAL A 521 -4.56 3.15 -5.72
C VAL A 521 -3.58 2.32 -4.90
N ILE A 522 -3.27 1.08 -5.31
CA ILE A 522 -2.45 0.15 -4.50
C ILE A 522 -1.09 -0.11 -5.15
N ASP A 523 -1.05 -0.66 -6.36
CA ASP A 523 0.20 -1.00 -7.05
C ASP A 523 0.55 0.00 -8.18
N SER A 524 -0.42 0.85 -8.58
CA SER A 524 -0.17 1.93 -9.54
C SER A 524 0.57 3.11 -8.90
N SER A 525 1.36 3.83 -9.68
CA SER A 525 2.08 5.03 -9.28
C SER A 525 1.64 6.24 -10.12
N PRO A 526 1.54 7.46 -9.54
CA PRO A 526 1.24 8.64 -10.32
C PRO A 526 2.31 8.91 -11.40
N THR A 527 1.90 9.12 -12.64
CA THR A 527 2.77 9.43 -13.78
C THR A 527 2.54 10.88 -14.22
N PHE A 528 3.51 11.75 -13.97
CA PHE A 528 3.46 13.16 -14.36
C PHE A 528 3.82 13.36 -15.84
N VAL A 529 3.11 14.26 -16.51
CA VAL A 529 3.36 14.67 -17.89
C VAL A 529 3.19 16.18 -18.00
N GLY A 530 4.27 16.92 -18.23
CA GLY A 530 4.26 18.35 -18.56
C GLY A 530 4.67 18.60 -20.00
N ALA A 531 4.99 19.83 -20.41
CA ALA A 531 5.56 20.10 -21.73
C ALA A 531 6.79 19.21 -22.04
N PRO A 532 6.96 18.72 -23.27
CA PRO A 532 8.15 17.96 -23.66
C PRO A 532 9.41 18.83 -23.51
N VAL A 533 10.54 18.19 -23.19
CA VAL A 533 11.78 18.91 -22.89
C VAL A 533 12.66 19.00 -24.15
N SER A 534 13.10 20.21 -24.47
CA SER A 534 14.02 20.45 -25.59
C SER A 534 15.28 19.58 -25.47
N GLY A 535 15.67 18.93 -26.56
CA GLY A 535 16.85 18.07 -26.61
C GLY A 535 16.66 16.66 -26.05
N THR A 536 15.45 16.29 -25.62
CA THR A 536 15.14 14.89 -25.25
C THR A 536 15.29 13.94 -26.44
N LEU A 537 14.81 14.36 -27.61
CA LEU A 537 14.97 13.67 -28.88
C LEU A 537 15.58 14.63 -29.92
N PRO A 538 16.34 14.11 -30.91
CA PRO A 538 16.98 14.93 -31.92
C PRO A 538 15.99 15.40 -33.00
N ASP A 539 16.30 16.54 -33.64
CA ASP A 539 15.55 17.01 -34.82
C ASP A 539 15.83 16.20 -36.08
N SER A 540 17.01 15.58 -36.15
CA SER A 540 17.42 14.71 -37.23
C SER A 540 17.84 13.39 -36.63
N PHE A 541 17.05 12.36 -36.89
CA PHE A 541 17.41 10.98 -36.55
C PHE A 541 18.41 10.44 -37.57
N ALA A 542 19.31 9.58 -37.08
CA ALA A 542 20.20 8.78 -37.90
C ALA A 542 20.38 7.44 -37.19
N ASP A 543 20.23 6.35 -37.92
CA ASP A 543 20.51 5.02 -37.41
C ASP A 543 22.01 4.73 -37.58
N ALA A 544 22.71 4.57 -36.45
CA ALA A 544 24.15 4.40 -36.41
C ALA A 544 24.61 3.04 -36.98
N LEU A 545 23.74 2.03 -36.99
CA LEU A 545 24.00 0.73 -37.60
C LEU A 545 23.65 0.70 -39.09
N TYR A 546 22.64 1.47 -39.51
CA TYR A 546 22.11 1.45 -40.87
C TYR A 546 21.93 2.84 -41.47
N SER A 547 22.94 3.30 -42.22
CA SER A 547 22.89 4.56 -42.96
C SER A 547 21.75 4.70 -43.99
N ASN A 548 21.07 3.60 -44.34
CA ASN A 548 19.92 3.57 -45.24
C ASN A 548 18.60 3.16 -44.56
N ALA A 549 18.52 3.23 -43.22
CA ALA A 549 17.27 3.02 -42.50
C ALA A 549 16.20 4.05 -42.93
N SER A 550 14.93 3.67 -42.76
CA SER A 550 13.83 4.62 -42.89
C SER A 550 13.87 5.58 -41.71
N ILE A 551 13.84 6.88 -42.00
CA ILE A 551 13.83 7.95 -41.00
C ILE A 551 12.60 8.87 -41.25
N PRO A 552 11.38 8.43 -40.87
CA PRO A 552 10.17 9.23 -41.04
C PRO A 552 10.26 10.60 -40.36
N GLU A 553 10.97 10.68 -39.24
CA GLU A 553 11.17 11.89 -38.44
C GLU A 553 11.90 13.00 -39.20
N SER A 554 12.72 12.62 -40.18
CA SER A 554 13.53 13.52 -41.02
C SER A 554 12.98 13.66 -42.45
N ALA A 555 11.76 13.16 -42.71
CA ALA A 555 11.13 13.26 -44.02
C ALA A 555 10.76 14.71 -44.37
N SER A 556 10.69 15.02 -45.67
CA SER A 556 10.26 16.34 -46.12
C SER A 556 8.83 16.65 -45.64
N GLY A 557 8.65 17.75 -44.92
CA GLY A 557 7.37 18.14 -44.32
C GLY A 557 7.06 17.48 -42.97
N ALA A 558 7.96 16.66 -42.43
CA ALA A 558 7.88 16.15 -41.06
C ALA A 558 8.03 17.29 -40.03
N GLN A 559 7.29 17.21 -38.93
CA GLN A 559 7.50 18.07 -37.78
C GLN A 559 8.81 17.72 -37.07
N SER A 560 9.73 18.68 -36.93
CA SER A 560 10.93 18.48 -36.08
C SER A 560 10.54 18.39 -34.60
N TYR A 561 11.36 17.71 -33.79
CA TYR A 561 11.06 17.57 -32.37
C TYR A 561 11.10 18.94 -31.64
N SER A 562 12.02 19.83 -32.01
CA SER A 562 12.08 21.21 -31.52
C SER A 562 10.82 22.02 -31.85
N ALA A 563 10.23 21.80 -33.03
CA ALA A 563 8.95 22.42 -33.40
C ALA A 563 7.79 21.85 -32.58
N PHE A 564 7.80 20.54 -32.28
CA PHE A 564 6.85 19.92 -31.35
C PHE A 564 6.98 20.51 -29.94
N VAL A 565 8.21 20.64 -29.42
CA VAL A 565 8.46 21.25 -28.10
C VAL A 565 7.94 22.69 -28.04
N THR A 566 8.18 23.46 -29.09
CA THR A 566 7.66 24.83 -29.21
C THR A 566 6.13 24.84 -29.23
N ALA A 567 5.50 23.93 -29.98
CA ALA A 567 4.04 23.82 -30.06
C ALA A 567 3.40 23.38 -28.72
N GLN A 568 4.13 22.63 -27.89
CA GLN A 568 3.65 22.10 -26.61
C GLN A 568 4.18 22.86 -25.38
N THR A 569 4.82 24.02 -25.54
CA THR A 569 5.41 24.76 -24.41
C THR A 569 4.37 25.13 -23.34
N GLY A 570 3.14 25.44 -23.75
CA GLY A 570 2.01 25.74 -22.85
C GLY A 570 1.14 24.54 -22.48
N ARG A 571 1.60 23.30 -22.71
CA ARG A 571 0.81 22.09 -22.41
C ARG A 571 0.43 22.06 -20.94
N THR A 572 -0.86 21.84 -20.66
CA THR A 572 -1.35 21.58 -19.30
C THR A 572 -0.59 20.39 -18.71
N ASN A 573 -0.04 20.58 -17.52
CA ASN A 573 0.60 19.50 -16.80
C ASN A 573 -0.47 18.55 -16.26
N MET A 574 -0.25 17.25 -16.43
CA MET A 574 -1.18 16.20 -16.03
C MET A 574 -0.50 15.20 -15.10
N VAL A 575 -1.29 14.58 -14.22
CA VAL A 575 -0.90 13.43 -13.40
C VAL A 575 -1.86 12.30 -13.69
N TYR A 576 -1.32 11.19 -14.21
CA TYR A 576 -2.11 10.00 -14.56
C TYR A 576 -1.91 8.88 -13.55
N VAL A 577 -2.96 8.15 -13.21
CA VAL A 577 -2.87 7.01 -12.28
C VAL A 577 -3.95 5.98 -12.55
N GLY A 578 -3.63 4.70 -12.41
CA GLY A 578 -4.63 3.63 -12.38
C GLY A 578 -5.27 3.51 -11.00
N ALA A 579 -6.59 3.34 -10.93
CA ALA A 579 -7.31 3.10 -9.68
C ALA A 579 -8.22 1.86 -9.74
N ASN A 580 -8.47 1.28 -8.57
CA ASN A 580 -9.29 0.08 -8.40
C ASN A 580 -10.81 0.35 -8.40
N ASP A 581 -11.24 1.54 -8.83
CA ASP A 581 -12.60 1.75 -9.35
C ASP A 581 -12.71 1.37 -10.84
N GLY A 582 -11.60 0.93 -11.45
CA GLY A 582 -11.50 0.42 -12.81
C GLY A 582 -11.01 1.42 -13.83
N LEU A 583 -10.71 2.65 -13.42
CA LEU A 583 -10.34 3.73 -14.33
C LEU A 583 -8.84 4.04 -14.25
N LEU A 584 -8.24 4.35 -15.40
CA LEU A 584 -7.14 5.29 -15.45
C LEU A 584 -7.73 6.70 -15.29
N HIS A 585 -7.18 7.52 -14.41
CA HIS A 585 -7.55 8.92 -14.22
C HIS A 585 -6.42 9.86 -14.67
N GLY A 586 -6.75 11.06 -15.14
CA GLY A 586 -5.80 12.14 -15.46
C GLY A 586 -6.23 13.47 -14.84
N PHE A 587 -5.43 14.00 -13.91
CA PHE A 587 -5.71 15.22 -13.15
C PHE A 587 -4.80 16.39 -13.56
N GLU A 588 -5.33 17.61 -13.63
CA GLU A 588 -4.53 18.80 -13.98
C GLU A 588 -3.66 19.31 -12.81
N ALA A 589 -2.44 19.74 -13.13
CA ALA A 589 -1.37 20.06 -12.18
C ALA A 589 -0.64 21.38 -12.52
N GLY A 590 -1.37 22.35 -13.08
CA GLY A 590 -0.85 23.64 -13.54
C GLY A 590 -0.24 23.59 -14.92
N SER A 591 0.53 24.62 -15.29
CA SER A 591 1.24 24.68 -16.58
C SER A 591 2.45 25.61 -16.48
N TYR A 592 3.21 25.73 -17.57
CA TYR A 592 4.23 26.76 -17.73
C TYR A 592 3.87 27.67 -18.90
N ASP A 593 4.14 28.98 -18.76
CA ASP A 593 4.00 29.90 -19.88
C ASP A 593 5.19 29.79 -20.85
N SER A 594 5.10 30.49 -21.98
CA SER A 594 6.17 30.53 -22.99
C SER A 594 7.49 31.14 -22.49
N SER A 595 7.48 31.82 -21.35
CA SER A 595 8.68 32.36 -20.69
C SER A 595 9.24 31.40 -19.64
N GLY A 596 8.64 30.22 -19.46
CA GLY A 596 9.07 29.22 -18.49
C GLY A 596 8.63 29.51 -17.05
N ASN A 597 7.68 30.44 -16.84
CA ASN A 597 7.14 30.69 -15.51
C ASN A 597 6.02 29.70 -15.19
N TYR A 598 5.99 29.19 -13.96
CA TYR A 598 4.91 28.32 -13.51
C TYR A 598 3.61 29.11 -13.35
N VAL A 599 2.55 28.60 -13.98
CA VAL A 599 1.19 29.14 -13.90
C VAL A 599 0.35 28.20 -13.04
N SER A 600 0.03 28.65 -11.82
CA SER A 600 -0.69 27.85 -10.83
C SER A 600 -2.22 27.87 -10.99
N THR A 601 -2.77 28.58 -11.98
CA THR A 601 -4.23 28.78 -12.15
C THR A 601 -4.99 27.46 -12.23
N ASN A 602 -4.46 26.49 -12.97
CA ASN A 602 -5.07 25.17 -13.18
C ASN A 602 -4.32 24.07 -12.42
N ASN A 603 -3.81 24.39 -11.23
CA ASN A 603 -3.18 23.43 -10.31
C ASN A 603 -4.15 23.12 -9.17
N ASP A 604 -5.30 22.54 -9.52
CA ASP A 604 -6.42 22.28 -8.62
C ASP A 604 -6.89 20.82 -8.62
N GLY A 605 -6.26 19.97 -9.45
CA GLY A 605 -6.51 18.53 -9.48
C GLY A 605 -7.81 18.13 -10.18
N LYS A 606 -8.40 19.00 -11.01
CA LYS A 606 -9.56 18.66 -11.85
C LYS A 606 -9.28 17.47 -12.76
N GLU A 607 -10.23 16.55 -12.89
CA GLU A 607 -10.09 15.40 -13.78
C GLU A 607 -10.42 15.79 -15.22
N LEU A 608 -9.42 15.80 -16.10
CA LEU A 608 -9.63 16.16 -17.52
C LEU A 608 -9.92 14.95 -18.40
N VAL A 609 -9.55 13.74 -17.95
CA VAL A 609 -9.81 12.49 -18.68
C VAL A 609 -9.84 11.30 -17.74
N GLY A 610 -10.69 10.32 -18.05
CA GLY A 610 -10.57 8.98 -17.50
C GLY A 610 -10.84 7.90 -18.55
N PHE A 611 -10.25 6.72 -18.39
CA PHE A 611 -10.39 5.60 -19.31
C PHE A 611 -10.68 4.30 -18.57
N LEU A 612 -11.76 3.62 -18.95
CA LEU A 612 -12.16 2.32 -18.46
C LEU A 612 -11.80 1.25 -19.51
N PRO A 613 -10.82 0.37 -19.26
CA PRO A 613 -10.51 -0.75 -20.14
C PRO A 613 -11.74 -1.64 -20.37
N SER A 614 -11.96 -2.05 -21.62
CA SER A 614 -13.18 -2.69 -22.06
C SER A 614 -13.31 -4.15 -21.61
N GLY A 615 -12.20 -4.80 -21.29
CA GLY A 615 -12.17 -6.13 -20.67
C GLY A 615 -12.94 -6.15 -19.35
N LEU A 616 -12.83 -5.09 -18.54
CA LEU A 616 -13.59 -4.94 -17.29
C LEU A 616 -15.11 -4.85 -17.51
N LEU A 617 -15.55 -4.41 -18.70
CA LEU A 617 -16.97 -4.32 -19.08
C LEU A 617 -17.57 -5.66 -19.55
N THR A 618 -16.76 -6.71 -19.75
CA THR A 618 -17.20 -7.99 -20.34
C THR A 618 -17.33 -9.15 -19.34
N GLY A 619 -17.18 -8.87 -18.03
CA GLY A 619 -17.29 -9.86 -16.96
C GLY A 619 -18.06 -9.37 -15.72
N SER A 620 -17.96 -10.12 -14.62
CA SER A 620 -18.65 -9.82 -13.35
C SER A 620 -17.89 -8.84 -12.44
N LYS A 621 -16.67 -8.43 -12.80
CA LYS A 621 -15.81 -7.57 -11.97
C LYS A 621 -16.49 -6.25 -11.59
N LEU A 622 -17.07 -5.52 -12.54
CA LEU A 622 -17.76 -4.25 -12.26
C LEU A 622 -19.11 -4.43 -11.57
N VAL A 623 -19.75 -5.58 -11.76
CA VAL A 623 -20.94 -5.97 -10.99
C VAL A 623 -20.59 -6.19 -9.52
N ASN A 624 -19.45 -6.84 -9.25
CA ASN A 624 -18.93 -7.01 -7.89
C ASN A 624 -18.53 -5.66 -7.28
N LEU A 625 -17.82 -4.79 -8.03
CA LEU A 625 -17.38 -3.47 -7.57
C LEU A 625 -18.52 -2.63 -6.99
N THR A 626 -19.65 -2.67 -7.69
CA THR A 626 -20.86 -1.89 -7.39
C THR A 626 -21.81 -2.60 -6.41
N SER A 627 -21.46 -3.81 -5.96
CA SER A 627 -22.26 -4.58 -5.01
C SER A 627 -22.26 -3.96 -3.60
N PRO A 628 -23.42 -3.81 -2.93
CA PRO A 628 -23.50 -3.37 -1.53
C PRO A 628 -22.64 -4.17 -0.54
N VAL A 629 -22.33 -5.44 -0.87
CA VAL A 629 -21.50 -6.35 -0.08
C VAL A 629 -20.12 -6.57 -0.70
N TYR A 630 -19.60 -5.58 -1.43
CA TYR A 630 -18.30 -5.64 -2.09
C TYR A 630 -17.21 -6.20 -1.19
N THR A 631 -16.51 -7.20 -1.72
CA THR A 631 -15.22 -7.64 -1.23
C THR A 631 -14.17 -7.14 -2.21
N HIS A 632 -13.07 -6.60 -1.68
CA HIS A 632 -12.04 -5.96 -2.50
C HIS A 632 -11.48 -6.88 -3.57
N ASP A 633 -11.27 -6.30 -4.75
CA ASP A 633 -10.65 -6.90 -5.91
C ASP A 633 -9.80 -5.81 -6.60
N PHE A 634 -8.84 -6.23 -7.41
CA PHE A 634 -8.00 -5.35 -8.20
C PHE A 634 -8.61 -5.11 -9.57
N TYR A 635 -8.45 -3.88 -10.07
CA TYR A 635 -8.94 -3.44 -11.38
C TYR A 635 -7.80 -2.82 -12.17
N VAL A 636 -7.71 -1.49 -12.33
CA VAL A 636 -6.61 -0.85 -13.06
C VAL A 636 -5.51 -0.50 -12.08
N ASP A 637 -4.56 -1.41 -11.89
CA ASP A 637 -3.54 -1.27 -10.83
C ASP A 637 -2.09 -1.29 -11.33
N ALA A 638 -1.88 -1.35 -12.65
CA ALA A 638 -0.54 -1.18 -13.21
C ALA A 638 -0.17 0.30 -13.34
N THR A 639 1.11 0.63 -13.16
CA THR A 639 1.62 1.99 -13.40
C THR A 639 1.67 2.26 -14.92
N PRO A 640 0.98 3.30 -15.42
CA PRO A 640 1.01 3.66 -16.84
C PRO A 640 2.35 4.30 -17.22
N SER A 641 2.80 4.08 -18.44
CA SER A 641 3.96 4.74 -19.03
C SER A 641 3.54 5.83 -20.01
N VAL A 642 4.45 6.79 -20.21
CA VAL A 642 4.28 7.88 -21.16
C VAL A 642 5.56 8.06 -21.98
N GLY A 643 5.41 8.38 -23.26
CA GLY A 643 6.51 8.69 -24.16
C GLY A 643 6.04 9.42 -25.42
N ASP A 644 6.94 10.19 -26.00
CA ASP A 644 6.74 10.81 -27.30
C ASP A 644 7.06 9.79 -28.40
N LEU A 645 6.32 9.84 -29.52
CA LEU A 645 6.52 9.00 -30.69
C LEU A 645 6.10 9.73 -31.96
N PHE A 646 6.54 9.24 -33.12
CA PHE A 646 6.31 9.88 -34.40
C PHE A 646 5.47 9.01 -35.34
N TYR A 647 4.37 9.57 -35.84
CA TYR A 647 3.56 9.00 -36.93
C TYR A 647 2.73 10.09 -37.62
N GLY A 648 2.34 9.86 -38.88
CA GLY A 648 1.52 10.80 -39.64
C GLY A 648 2.20 12.15 -39.86
N ASN A 649 3.52 12.18 -40.02
CA ASN A 649 4.38 13.36 -40.12
C ASN A 649 4.36 14.31 -38.90
N ALA A 650 3.89 13.86 -37.74
CA ALA A 650 3.81 14.65 -36.52
C ALA A 650 4.28 13.88 -35.29
N TRP A 651 4.72 14.63 -34.27
CA TRP A 651 5.01 14.10 -32.95
C TRP A 651 3.74 14.06 -32.09
N HIS A 652 3.62 12.99 -31.33
CA HIS A 652 2.51 12.75 -30.39
C HIS A 652 3.10 12.29 -29.06
N THR A 653 2.36 12.49 -27.97
CA THR A 653 2.65 11.93 -26.66
C THR A 653 1.59 10.89 -26.33
N TRP A 654 2.00 9.63 -26.19
CA TRP A 654 1.08 8.56 -25.78
C TRP A 654 1.27 8.16 -24.33
N LEU A 655 0.17 7.73 -23.73
CA LEU A 655 0.13 6.98 -22.49
C LEU A 655 -0.22 5.53 -22.81
N VAL A 656 0.50 4.57 -22.23
CA VAL A 656 0.22 3.14 -22.36
C VAL A 656 0.11 2.53 -20.98
N GLY A 657 -0.92 1.73 -20.72
CA GLY A 657 -1.12 1.08 -19.43
C GLY A 657 -1.64 -0.35 -19.55
N GLY A 658 -1.48 -1.08 -18.45
CA GLY A 658 -2.10 -2.38 -18.24
C GLY A 658 -3.14 -2.33 -17.12
N VAL A 659 -3.77 -3.47 -16.86
CA VAL A 659 -4.78 -3.65 -15.83
C VAL A 659 -4.25 -4.45 -14.63
N GLY A 660 -2.94 -4.62 -14.51
CA GLY A 660 -2.33 -5.27 -13.35
C GLY A 660 -2.76 -6.73 -13.22
N THR A 661 -3.10 -7.15 -12.00
CA THR A 661 -3.52 -8.51 -11.68
C THR A 661 -4.96 -8.82 -12.09
N SER A 662 -5.73 -7.82 -12.55
CA SER A 662 -7.15 -7.98 -12.84
C SER A 662 -7.42 -8.74 -14.15
N GLY A 663 -6.49 -8.72 -15.10
CA GLY A 663 -6.71 -9.38 -16.39
C GLY A 663 -5.59 -9.19 -17.40
N SER A 664 -5.82 -9.79 -18.58
CA SER A 664 -4.89 -9.76 -19.71
C SER A 664 -5.26 -8.67 -20.70
N GLU A 665 -4.91 -7.42 -20.41
CA GLU A 665 -5.31 -6.26 -21.21
C GLU A 665 -4.24 -5.16 -21.20
N ILE A 666 -3.94 -4.58 -22.37
CA ILE A 666 -3.10 -3.38 -22.56
C ILE A 666 -3.91 -2.34 -23.34
N TYR A 667 -3.79 -1.07 -22.98
CA TYR A 667 -4.42 0.04 -23.68
C TYR A 667 -3.43 1.16 -23.98
N ALA A 668 -3.77 2.01 -24.96
CA ALA A 668 -3.00 3.20 -25.31
C ALA A 668 -3.91 4.41 -25.59
N LEU A 669 -3.51 5.58 -25.08
CA LEU A 669 -4.19 6.86 -25.28
C LEU A 669 -3.21 7.89 -25.85
N ASP A 670 -3.67 8.70 -26.79
CA ASP A 670 -2.99 9.92 -27.23
C ASP A 670 -3.34 11.07 -26.28
N ILE A 671 -2.34 11.50 -25.51
CA ILE A 671 -2.46 12.52 -24.48
C ILE A 671 -1.74 13.82 -24.86
N THR A 672 -1.46 14.02 -26.15
CA THR A 672 -0.67 15.15 -26.64
C THR A 672 -1.24 16.50 -26.21
N ASN A 673 -2.56 16.66 -26.26
CA ASN A 673 -3.25 17.92 -25.95
C ASN A 673 -4.38 17.73 -24.91
N PRO A 674 -4.08 17.89 -23.60
CA PRO A 674 -5.08 17.75 -22.54
C PRO A 674 -6.25 18.72 -22.61
N GLY A 675 -6.07 19.89 -23.22
CA GLY A 675 -7.15 20.88 -23.38
C GLY A 675 -8.25 20.45 -24.36
N ASN A 676 -8.01 19.40 -25.15
CA ASN A 676 -8.96 18.90 -26.16
C ASN A 676 -9.66 17.59 -25.75
N PHE A 677 -9.46 17.09 -24.53
CA PHE A 677 -10.09 15.83 -24.11
C PHE A 677 -11.62 15.95 -24.07
N SER A 678 -12.31 15.07 -24.81
CA SER A 678 -13.76 15.02 -24.83
C SER A 678 -14.28 13.61 -25.14
N GLU A 679 -15.40 13.21 -24.55
CA GLU A 679 -16.06 11.95 -24.95
C GLU A 679 -16.45 11.93 -26.44
N SER A 680 -16.69 13.12 -27.02
CA SER A 680 -17.08 13.27 -28.43
C SER A 680 -15.94 12.98 -29.43
N ASN A 681 -14.68 13.10 -29.00
CA ASN A 681 -13.50 12.80 -29.83
C ASN A 681 -12.72 11.58 -29.33
N ALA A 682 -13.34 10.72 -28.52
CA ALA A 682 -12.73 9.52 -27.95
C ALA A 682 -12.07 8.60 -29.01
N ALA A 683 -12.61 8.52 -30.22
CA ALA A 683 -12.04 7.75 -31.32
C ALA A 683 -10.65 8.24 -31.78
N SER A 684 -10.33 9.51 -31.56
CA SER A 684 -9.00 10.07 -31.83
C SER A 684 -8.02 9.90 -30.65
N LEU A 685 -8.55 9.82 -29.43
CA LEU A 685 -7.77 9.77 -28.19
C LEU A 685 -7.42 8.34 -27.79
N VAL A 686 -8.36 7.40 -27.81
CA VAL A 686 -8.08 6.00 -27.46
C VAL A 686 -7.55 5.29 -28.69
N LYS A 687 -6.25 4.97 -28.67
CA LYS A 687 -5.52 4.40 -29.81
C LYS A 687 -5.72 2.89 -29.93
N GLY A 688 -5.97 2.24 -28.81
CA GLY A 688 -6.33 0.84 -28.79
C GLY A 688 -6.54 0.32 -27.38
N ASP A 689 -7.25 -0.81 -27.32
CA ASP A 689 -7.51 -1.58 -26.12
C ASP A 689 -7.50 -3.06 -26.52
N TRP A 690 -6.47 -3.78 -26.08
CA TRP A 690 -6.09 -5.09 -26.61
C TRP A 690 -6.14 -6.13 -25.50
N ILE A 691 -7.08 -7.07 -25.65
CA ILE A 691 -7.36 -8.13 -24.70
C ILE A 691 -6.70 -9.44 -25.17
N GLY A 692 -6.11 -10.18 -24.24
CA GLY A 692 -5.44 -11.46 -24.48
C GLY A 692 -6.39 -12.64 -24.74
N GLY A 693 -5.82 -13.80 -25.05
CA GLY A 693 -6.53 -15.09 -25.09
C GLY A 693 -6.67 -15.73 -26.47
N SER A 694 -6.31 -15.05 -27.55
CA SER A 694 -6.23 -15.66 -28.89
C SER A 694 -5.32 -14.85 -29.85
N GLY A 695 -5.01 -15.43 -31.00
CA GLY A 695 -4.19 -14.79 -32.03
C GLY A 695 -2.78 -14.46 -31.53
N THR A 696 -2.24 -13.30 -31.95
CA THR A 696 -0.89 -12.87 -31.56
C THR A 696 -0.77 -12.58 -30.07
N LEU A 697 -1.88 -12.30 -29.36
CA LEU A 697 -1.91 -12.01 -27.92
C LEU A 697 -2.25 -13.26 -27.06
N SER A 698 -2.06 -14.46 -27.59
CA SER A 698 -2.37 -15.71 -26.89
C SER A 698 -1.51 -15.95 -25.64
N HIS A 699 -0.32 -15.35 -25.54
CA HIS A 699 0.56 -15.45 -24.37
C HIS A 699 0.35 -14.31 -23.36
N LEU A 700 -0.58 -13.39 -23.62
CA LEU A 700 -0.83 -12.25 -22.75
C LEU A 700 -1.53 -12.70 -21.46
N GLY A 701 -0.83 -12.56 -20.35
CA GLY A 701 -1.31 -12.72 -18.99
C GLY A 701 -1.61 -11.38 -18.32
N GLN A 702 -1.63 -11.38 -16.99
CA GLN A 702 -1.81 -10.21 -16.12
C GLN A 702 -0.74 -9.16 -16.37
N THR A 703 -1.15 -7.97 -16.84
CA THR A 703 -0.27 -6.89 -17.29
C THR A 703 0.20 -6.02 -16.11
N VAL A 704 1.05 -6.61 -15.26
CA VAL A 704 1.56 -5.98 -14.01
C VAL A 704 2.77 -5.05 -14.19
N GLY A 705 3.45 -5.09 -15.34
CA GLY A 705 4.60 -4.24 -15.61
C GLY A 705 4.24 -2.93 -16.30
N THR A 706 5.19 -2.00 -16.29
CA THR A 706 5.07 -0.71 -16.99
C THR A 706 5.64 -0.83 -18.42
N PRO A 707 4.84 -0.56 -19.47
CA PRO A 707 5.31 -0.61 -20.85
C PRO A 707 6.37 0.44 -21.19
N ILE A 708 7.10 0.26 -22.28
CA ILE A 708 8.06 1.23 -22.84
C ILE A 708 7.54 1.70 -24.20
N ILE A 709 7.76 2.98 -24.53
CA ILE A 709 7.64 3.51 -25.89
C ILE A 709 9.05 3.79 -26.39
N ALA A 710 9.43 3.29 -27.57
CA ALA A 710 10.76 3.49 -28.11
C ALA A 710 10.84 3.39 -29.64
N ARG A 711 11.92 3.92 -30.23
CA ARG A 711 12.23 3.86 -31.66
C ARG A 711 13.05 2.61 -31.99
N MET A 712 12.70 1.91 -33.08
CA MET A 712 13.32 0.65 -33.50
C MET A 712 14.07 0.78 -34.85
N HIS A 713 15.06 -0.06 -35.12
CA HIS A 713 15.86 -0.01 -36.37
C HIS A 713 15.06 -0.22 -37.67
N ASN A 714 13.84 -0.73 -37.61
CA ASN A 714 12.99 -0.90 -38.79
C ASN A 714 12.31 0.41 -39.27
N GLY A 715 12.56 1.54 -38.59
CA GLY A 715 11.96 2.83 -38.94
C GLY A 715 10.68 3.17 -38.17
N GLN A 716 10.19 2.28 -37.31
CA GLN A 716 8.95 2.45 -36.57
C GLN A 716 9.18 2.72 -35.09
N TRP A 717 8.23 3.41 -34.48
CA TRP A 717 8.06 3.46 -33.04
C TRP A 717 7.33 2.21 -32.54
N ALA A 718 7.54 1.84 -31.28
CA ALA A 718 6.93 0.64 -30.72
C ALA A 718 6.53 0.82 -29.26
N ILE A 719 5.45 0.14 -28.88
CA ILE A 719 5.08 -0.12 -27.49
C ILE A 719 5.64 -1.49 -27.10
N ILE A 720 6.42 -1.58 -26.03
CA ILE A 720 7.16 -2.78 -25.64
C ILE A 720 6.82 -3.16 -24.20
N PHE A 721 6.45 -4.42 -23.94
CA PHE A 721 6.12 -4.90 -22.61
C PHE A 721 6.29 -6.42 -22.48
N GLY A 722 6.41 -6.91 -21.25
CA GLY A 722 6.45 -8.33 -20.95
C GLY A 722 5.06 -8.98 -21.06
N ASN A 723 5.00 -10.28 -21.33
CA ASN A 723 3.72 -10.98 -21.48
C ASN A 723 2.89 -11.07 -20.19
N GLY A 724 3.41 -10.64 -19.04
CA GLY A 724 2.67 -10.60 -17.78
C GLY A 724 2.65 -11.93 -17.04
N LEU A 725 1.90 -11.97 -15.93
CA LEU A 725 1.82 -13.14 -15.05
C LEU A 725 0.63 -14.04 -15.41
N GLY A 726 0.69 -15.32 -15.03
CA GLY A 726 -0.50 -16.18 -15.04
C GLY A 726 -1.08 -16.50 -16.42
N SER A 727 -0.32 -16.33 -17.52
CA SER A 727 -0.78 -16.72 -18.87
C SER A 727 -0.90 -18.24 -19.05
N GLY A 728 -0.24 -19.04 -18.18
CA GLY A 728 -0.16 -20.50 -18.32
C GLY A 728 0.72 -20.96 -19.49
N THR A 729 1.55 -20.07 -20.04
CA THR A 729 2.41 -20.28 -21.20
C THR A 729 3.88 -19.97 -20.90
N SER A 730 4.72 -19.98 -21.93
CA SER A 730 6.08 -19.47 -21.90
C SER A 730 6.12 -17.95 -21.67
N ALA A 731 7.25 -17.50 -21.11
CA ALA A 731 7.58 -16.09 -20.95
C ALA A 731 8.06 -15.46 -22.27
N GLY A 732 7.82 -14.17 -22.47
CA GLY A 732 8.37 -13.43 -23.61
C GLY A 732 8.03 -11.94 -23.60
N VAL A 733 8.42 -11.26 -24.68
CA VAL A 733 8.23 -9.81 -24.85
C VAL A 733 7.32 -9.54 -26.04
N TYR A 734 6.30 -8.70 -25.81
CA TYR A 734 5.49 -8.11 -26.86
C TYR A 734 6.11 -6.83 -27.38
N ILE A 735 6.09 -6.68 -28.70
CA ILE A 735 6.46 -5.44 -29.39
C ILE A 735 5.28 -5.06 -30.29
N GLY A 736 4.57 -4.00 -29.93
CA GLY A 736 3.51 -3.37 -30.71
C GLY A 736 4.09 -2.30 -31.61
N LEU A 737 4.36 -2.63 -32.87
CA LEU A 737 4.88 -1.69 -33.86
C LEU A 737 3.79 -0.70 -34.26
N VAL A 738 4.11 0.59 -34.16
CA VAL A 738 3.25 1.71 -34.57
C VAL A 738 3.49 2.01 -36.04
N ASP A 739 2.45 1.90 -36.86
CA ASP A 739 2.51 2.27 -38.26
C ASP A 739 2.83 3.77 -38.42
N SER A 740 3.90 4.07 -39.14
CA SER A 740 4.44 5.44 -39.27
C SER A 740 3.50 6.41 -39.98
N THR A 741 2.46 5.92 -40.67
CA THR A 741 1.49 6.78 -41.38
C THR A 741 0.20 6.97 -40.59
N THR A 742 -0.34 5.90 -40.03
CA THR A 742 -1.69 5.84 -39.45
C THR A 742 -1.70 5.84 -37.93
N GLY A 743 -0.60 5.46 -37.29
CA GLY A 743 -0.55 5.20 -35.85
C GLY A 743 -1.23 3.91 -35.42
N ALA A 744 -1.61 3.01 -36.34
CA ALA A 744 -2.16 1.71 -35.99
C ALA A 744 -1.08 0.80 -35.38
N VAL A 745 -1.44 -0.01 -34.38
CA VAL A 745 -0.49 -0.89 -33.67
C VAL A 745 -0.63 -2.34 -34.15
N THR A 746 0.49 -2.97 -34.49
CA THR A 746 0.58 -4.41 -34.80
C THR A 746 1.54 -5.10 -33.86
N PHE A 747 1.07 -6.15 -33.17
CA PHE A 747 1.88 -6.91 -32.22
C PHE A 747 2.68 -8.02 -32.89
N GLN A 748 3.86 -8.27 -32.31
CA GLN A 748 4.63 -9.50 -32.45
C GLN A 748 5.12 -9.94 -31.06
N PHE A 749 5.43 -11.23 -30.92
CA PHE A 749 5.83 -11.83 -29.65
C PHE A 749 7.18 -12.55 -29.80
N LEU A 750 8.14 -12.17 -28.97
CA LEU A 750 9.44 -12.85 -28.86
C LEU A 750 9.38 -13.83 -27.70
N ASP A 751 9.16 -15.10 -28.03
CA ASP A 751 9.00 -16.19 -27.07
C ASP A 751 10.36 -16.75 -26.62
N THR A 752 10.54 -16.87 -25.30
CA THR A 752 11.72 -17.52 -24.70
C THR A 752 11.68 -19.05 -24.81
N GLY A 753 10.50 -19.62 -25.02
CA GLY A 753 10.25 -21.06 -25.00
C GLY A 753 10.28 -21.67 -23.59
N ILE A 754 10.47 -20.87 -22.53
CA ILE A 754 10.53 -21.34 -21.14
C ILE A 754 9.23 -21.00 -20.42
N GLY A 755 8.50 -22.05 -20.03
CA GLY A 755 7.26 -21.99 -19.27
C GLY A 755 6.22 -22.97 -19.82
N SER A 756 5.26 -23.36 -18.99
CA SER A 756 4.16 -24.25 -19.36
C SER A 756 2.97 -24.03 -18.42
N SER A 757 1.87 -24.73 -18.64
CA SER A 757 0.72 -24.69 -17.71
C SER A 757 1.04 -25.23 -16.32
N THR A 758 2.03 -26.12 -16.18
CA THR A 758 2.49 -26.69 -14.90
C THR A 758 3.67 -25.95 -14.29
N LEU A 759 4.39 -25.18 -15.10
CA LEU A 759 5.48 -24.30 -14.69
C LEU A 759 5.25 -22.92 -15.32
N ALA A 760 4.19 -22.25 -14.88
CA ALA A 760 3.82 -20.96 -15.42
C ALA A 760 4.99 -19.98 -15.31
N ASN A 761 5.25 -19.27 -16.40
CA ASN A 761 6.30 -18.28 -16.47
C ASN A 761 5.72 -16.98 -17.04
N GLY A 762 6.48 -15.90 -16.92
CA GLY A 762 6.06 -14.60 -17.40
C GLY A 762 7.11 -13.53 -17.15
N ILE A 763 7.18 -12.55 -18.04
CA ILE A 763 7.99 -11.34 -17.86
C ILE A 763 7.07 -10.22 -17.40
N SER A 764 7.40 -9.61 -16.25
CA SER A 764 6.68 -8.43 -15.75
C SER A 764 7.19 -7.17 -16.44
N TYR A 765 8.49 -6.88 -16.30
CA TYR A 765 9.11 -5.66 -16.81
C TYR A 765 10.15 -5.96 -17.88
N VAL A 766 10.29 -5.02 -18.81
CA VAL A 766 11.31 -5.02 -19.87
C VAL A 766 12.10 -3.73 -19.75
N THR A 767 13.38 -3.77 -20.09
CA THR A 767 14.26 -2.60 -20.17
C THR A 767 14.88 -2.52 -21.56
N SER A 768 14.79 -1.38 -22.23
CA SER A 768 15.49 -1.13 -23.50
C SER A 768 16.92 -0.66 -23.26
N ALA A 769 17.81 -1.03 -24.17
CA ALA A 769 19.19 -0.57 -24.23
C ALA A 769 19.49 0.01 -25.62
N ASP A 770 20.04 1.23 -25.61
CA ASP A 770 20.63 1.98 -26.70
C ASP A 770 22.12 2.14 -26.34
N LEU A 771 22.96 1.38 -27.03
CA LEU A 771 24.35 1.16 -26.71
C LEU A 771 25.31 2.12 -27.43
N ASP A 772 24.86 2.80 -28.49
CA ASP A 772 25.64 3.79 -29.23
C ASP A 772 25.13 5.24 -29.10
N GLY A 773 23.95 5.42 -28.53
CA GLY A 773 23.36 6.72 -28.17
C GLY A 773 22.70 7.43 -29.33
N ASP A 774 22.18 6.70 -30.32
CA ASP A 774 21.47 7.25 -31.47
C ASP A 774 19.94 7.38 -31.25
N HIS A 775 19.47 7.05 -30.04
CA HIS A 775 18.06 7.00 -29.62
C HIS A 775 17.23 5.86 -30.23
N ILE A 776 17.88 4.84 -30.81
CA ILE A 776 17.25 3.64 -31.34
C ILE A 776 17.59 2.45 -30.43
N VAL A 777 16.63 1.56 -30.24
CA VAL A 777 16.81 0.40 -29.34
C VAL A 777 17.55 -0.73 -30.05
N ASP A 778 18.66 -1.16 -29.44
CA ASP A 778 19.50 -2.27 -29.90
C ASP A 778 19.11 -3.60 -29.25
N TYR A 779 18.89 -3.57 -27.93
CA TYR A 779 18.62 -4.74 -27.11
C TYR A 779 17.50 -4.49 -26.11
N LEU A 780 16.77 -5.55 -25.77
CA LEU A 780 15.83 -5.56 -24.65
C LEU A 780 16.32 -6.54 -23.59
N TYR A 781 16.20 -6.20 -22.31
CA TYR A 781 16.54 -7.05 -21.18
C TYR A 781 15.34 -7.27 -20.27
N ALA A 782 15.20 -8.47 -19.74
CA ALA A 782 14.09 -8.82 -18.85
C ALA A 782 14.46 -9.96 -17.89
N GLY A 783 13.85 -9.98 -16.71
CA GLY A 783 13.81 -11.13 -15.82
C GLY A 783 12.45 -11.82 -15.86
N ASP A 784 12.40 -13.11 -15.52
CA ASP A 784 11.15 -13.87 -15.46
C ASP A 784 10.87 -14.54 -14.10
N LEU A 785 9.66 -15.09 -13.94
CA LEU A 785 9.23 -15.77 -12.71
C LEU A 785 10.02 -17.03 -12.37
N GLN A 786 10.77 -17.58 -13.31
CA GLN A 786 11.63 -18.74 -13.11
C GLN A 786 13.08 -18.35 -12.80
N GLY A 787 13.35 -17.06 -12.62
CA GLY A 787 14.65 -16.50 -12.27
C GLY A 787 15.61 -16.41 -13.45
N ASN A 788 15.14 -16.53 -14.69
CA ASN A 788 15.99 -16.40 -15.86
C ASN A 788 16.15 -14.92 -16.22
N VAL A 789 17.36 -14.53 -16.63
CA VAL A 789 17.69 -13.20 -17.16
C VAL A 789 17.91 -13.30 -18.66
N TRP A 790 17.09 -12.58 -19.43
CA TRP A 790 17.04 -12.65 -20.88
C TRP A 790 17.55 -11.36 -21.53
N ARG A 791 18.13 -11.51 -22.72
CA ARG A 791 18.31 -10.43 -23.71
C ARG A 791 17.61 -10.80 -25.01
N PHE A 792 16.98 -9.83 -25.63
CA PHE A 792 16.36 -9.93 -26.95
C PHE A 792 17.15 -9.04 -27.90
N ASP A 793 17.64 -9.62 -28.99
CA ASP A 793 18.35 -8.93 -30.05
C ASP A 793 17.35 -8.30 -31.01
N VAL A 794 17.32 -6.97 -31.02
CA VAL A 794 16.48 -6.15 -31.90
C VAL A 794 17.31 -5.26 -32.82
N THR A 795 18.62 -5.53 -32.94
CA THR A 795 19.58 -4.74 -33.74
C THR A 795 19.30 -4.80 -35.25
N SER A 796 18.55 -5.80 -35.74
CA SER A 796 18.22 -5.92 -37.17
C SER A 796 17.18 -4.90 -37.60
N LYS A 797 17.37 -4.23 -38.74
CA LYS A 797 16.30 -3.44 -39.38
C LYS A 797 15.13 -4.26 -39.93
N ASN A 798 15.27 -5.58 -40.03
CA ASN A 798 14.16 -6.49 -40.36
C ASN A 798 13.60 -7.08 -39.07
N SER A 799 12.38 -6.68 -38.70
CA SER A 799 11.73 -7.12 -37.46
C SER A 799 11.53 -8.63 -37.37
N ASN A 800 11.42 -9.34 -38.51
CA ASN A 800 11.33 -10.80 -38.53
C ASN A 800 12.63 -11.51 -38.11
N SER A 801 13.74 -10.78 -38.00
CA SER A 801 15.02 -11.30 -37.54
C SER A 801 15.28 -11.02 -36.05
N TRP A 802 14.38 -10.32 -35.37
CA TRP A 802 14.47 -10.12 -33.94
C TRP A 802 14.28 -11.45 -33.20
N SER A 803 15.08 -11.69 -32.18
CA SER A 803 15.10 -13.00 -31.52
C SER A 803 15.63 -12.93 -30.09
N VAL A 804 15.38 -13.99 -29.31
CA VAL A 804 15.99 -14.15 -27.99
C VAL A 804 17.45 -14.52 -28.15
N SER A 805 18.33 -13.86 -27.40
CA SER A 805 19.77 -14.11 -27.42
C SER A 805 20.11 -15.51 -26.89
N LYS A 806 21.17 -16.11 -27.43
CA LYS A 806 21.65 -17.45 -27.05
C LYS A 806 22.92 -17.44 -26.20
N TYR A 807 23.54 -16.29 -25.99
CA TYR A 807 24.76 -16.12 -25.20
C TYR A 807 25.88 -17.12 -25.59
N GLY A 808 26.16 -17.22 -26.89
CA GLY A 808 27.17 -18.14 -27.43
C GLY A 808 26.84 -19.64 -27.37
N ALA A 809 25.60 -20.03 -27.01
CA ALA A 809 25.18 -21.44 -27.01
C ALA A 809 24.93 -21.98 -28.44
N ASN A 810 25.39 -23.21 -28.69
CA ASN A 810 25.17 -23.92 -29.94
C ASN A 810 23.85 -24.71 -29.87
N GLY A 811 22.94 -24.49 -30.84
CA GLY A 811 21.69 -25.24 -30.94
C GLY A 811 20.46 -24.37 -31.21
N SER A 812 19.28 -25.00 -31.23
CA SER A 812 17.99 -24.32 -31.44
C SER A 812 17.40 -23.70 -30.17
N ALA A 813 17.74 -24.22 -28.99
CA ALA A 813 17.23 -23.72 -27.70
C ALA A 813 17.84 -22.37 -27.32
N PHE A 814 17.02 -21.46 -26.80
CA PHE A 814 17.48 -20.20 -26.19
C PHE A 814 18.06 -20.46 -24.80
N ASN A 815 19.04 -19.65 -24.39
CA ASN A 815 19.74 -19.80 -23.10
C ASN A 815 19.77 -18.43 -22.40
N PRO A 816 19.39 -18.32 -21.12
CA PRO A 816 19.46 -17.05 -20.39
C PRO A 816 20.91 -16.70 -20.02
N LEU A 817 21.16 -15.41 -19.73
CA LEU A 817 22.43 -14.91 -19.19
C LEU A 817 22.75 -15.55 -17.84
N LEU A 818 21.73 -15.64 -16.99
CA LEU A 818 21.79 -16.23 -15.66
C LEU A 818 20.46 -16.92 -15.36
N VAL A 819 20.52 -18.01 -14.59
CA VAL A 819 19.39 -18.49 -13.79
C VAL A 819 19.63 -18.18 -12.32
N ALA A 820 18.94 -17.19 -11.78
CA ALA A 820 19.00 -16.76 -10.39
C ALA A 820 18.51 -17.88 -9.47
N LYS A 821 19.36 -18.26 -8.51
CA LYS A 821 19.10 -19.31 -7.53
C LYS A 821 19.67 -18.92 -6.19
N ASP A 822 19.02 -19.33 -5.11
CA ASP A 822 19.57 -19.23 -3.76
C ASP A 822 20.75 -20.20 -3.54
N ALA A 823 21.39 -20.14 -2.38
CA ALA A 823 22.50 -21.04 -2.03
C ALA A 823 22.09 -22.53 -1.95
N SER A 824 20.79 -22.82 -1.83
CA SER A 824 20.22 -24.18 -1.82
C SER A 824 19.84 -24.65 -3.23
N GLY A 825 20.02 -23.83 -4.25
CA GLY A 825 19.69 -24.14 -5.65
C GLY A 825 18.22 -23.90 -6.03
N ASN A 826 17.41 -23.30 -5.16
CA ASN A 826 16.03 -22.94 -5.46
C ASN A 826 16.01 -21.72 -6.39
N ARG A 827 15.18 -21.76 -7.44
CA ARG A 827 15.01 -20.62 -8.35
C ARG A 827 14.39 -19.43 -7.63
N GLN A 828 14.89 -18.24 -7.93
CA GLN A 828 14.41 -17.00 -7.34
C GLN A 828 13.67 -16.18 -8.41
N PRO A 829 12.38 -15.85 -8.23
CA PRO A 829 11.61 -15.11 -9.24
C PRO A 829 12.13 -13.68 -9.40
N ILE A 830 12.06 -13.13 -10.62
CA ILE A 830 12.39 -11.73 -10.91
C ILE A 830 11.12 -11.01 -11.35
N THR A 831 10.68 -10.04 -10.55
CA THR A 831 9.45 -9.25 -10.80
C THR A 831 9.70 -7.76 -10.95
N THR A 832 10.97 -7.35 -11.09
CA THR A 832 11.38 -5.96 -11.25
C THR A 832 12.08 -5.73 -12.59
N ALA A 833 12.08 -4.48 -13.05
CA ALA A 833 12.83 -4.07 -14.23
C ALA A 833 14.33 -4.18 -13.97
N PRO A 834 15.12 -4.89 -14.81
CA PRO A 834 16.56 -4.84 -14.73
C PRO A 834 17.08 -3.46 -15.13
N VAL A 835 18.18 -3.02 -14.54
CA VAL A 835 18.91 -1.83 -14.95
C VAL A 835 20.12 -2.26 -15.78
N VAL A 836 20.31 -1.65 -16.94
CA VAL A 836 21.46 -1.92 -17.82
C VAL A 836 22.33 -0.68 -17.90
N ALA A 837 23.63 -0.83 -17.65
CA ALA A 837 24.58 0.28 -17.70
C ALA A 837 25.94 -0.15 -18.25
N SER A 838 26.60 0.78 -18.96
CA SER A 838 28.01 0.66 -19.30
C SER A 838 28.82 1.05 -18.07
N VAL A 839 29.53 0.09 -17.48
CA VAL A 839 30.34 0.29 -16.28
C VAL A 839 31.82 0.17 -16.64
N ARG A 840 32.58 1.24 -16.41
CA ARG A 840 34.02 1.21 -16.61
C ARG A 840 34.71 0.53 -15.42
N THR A 841 35.41 -0.55 -15.70
CA THR A 841 36.15 -1.38 -14.75
C THR A 841 37.60 -1.46 -15.20
N GLY A 842 38.49 -0.78 -14.47
CA GLY A 842 39.84 -0.51 -14.95
C GLY A 842 39.81 0.30 -16.25
N ASN A 843 40.43 -0.23 -17.32
CA ASN A 843 40.42 0.38 -18.65
C ASN A 843 39.33 -0.13 -19.59
N THR A 844 38.45 -1.00 -19.09
CA THR A 844 37.52 -1.79 -19.89
C THR A 844 36.08 -1.36 -19.61
N ASN A 845 35.28 -1.18 -20.65
CA ASN A 845 33.85 -0.93 -20.52
C ASN A 845 33.10 -2.27 -20.55
N ARG A 846 32.35 -2.57 -19.50
CA ARG A 846 31.52 -3.79 -19.37
C ARG A 846 30.05 -3.40 -19.35
N LEU A 847 29.24 -4.12 -20.11
CA LEU A 847 27.79 -3.95 -20.07
C LEU A 847 27.24 -4.77 -18.90
N MET A 848 26.76 -4.07 -17.87
CA MET A 848 26.29 -4.69 -16.63
C MET A 848 24.77 -4.67 -16.54
N VAL A 849 24.19 -5.75 -16.04
CA VAL A 849 22.76 -5.96 -15.80
C VAL A 849 22.52 -6.11 -14.30
N PHE A 850 21.80 -5.17 -13.70
CA PHE A 850 21.47 -5.14 -12.27
C PHE A 850 19.99 -5.48 -12.04
N PHE A 851 19.69 -6.42 -11.16
CA PHE A 851 18.32 -6.85 -10.88
C PHE A 851 18.21 -7.48 -9.49
N GLY A 852 17.02 -7.37 -8.90
CA GLY A 852 16.71 -8.00 -7.63
C GLY A 852 15.70 -9.12 -7.79
N THR A 853 15.81 -10.13 -6.93
CA THR A 853 14.86 -11.23 -6.87
C THR A 853 13.80 -11.02 -5.79
N GLY A 854 12.62 -11.55 -6.04
CA GLY A 854 11.46 -11.35 -5.19
C GLY A 854 10.16 -11.45 -5.97
N ARG A 855 9.08 -11.70 -5.24
CA ARG A 855 7.73 -11.62 -5.76
C ARG A 855 6.80 -11.31 -4.61
N LYS A 856 5.90 -10.34 -4.82
CA LYS A 856 4.71 -10.17 -4.01
C LYS A 856 3.50 -10.42 -4.90
N THR A 857 2.69 -11.42 -4.58
CA THR A 857 1.36 -11.55 -5.18
C THR A 857 0.34 -10.96 -4.21
N PRO A 858 -0.49 -10.00 -4.66
CA PRO A 858 -1.42 -9.31 -3.77
C PRO A 858 -2.39 -10.25 -3.05
N PHE A 859 -2.82 -9.84 -1.86
CA PHE A 859 -3.85 -10.51 -1.09
C PHE A 859 -5.16 -10.65 -1.90
N THR A 860 -5.87 -11.74 -1.72
CA THR A 860 -7.21 -11.98 -2.26
C THR A 860 -8.21 -12.07 -1.11
N ALA A 861 -9.51 -12.14 -1.43
CA ALA A 861 -10.56 -12.42 -0.45
C ALA A 861 -10.32 -13.72 0.36
N SER A 862 -9.51 -14.66 -0.16
CA SER A 862 -9.28 -15.98 0.44
C SER A 862 -7.84 -16.21 0.92
N GLN A 863 -6.86 -15.36 0.57
CA GLN A 863 -5.45 -15.52 0.93
C GLN A 863 -4.75 -14.17 1.13
N GLY A 864 -3.82 -14.06 2.08
CA GLY A 864 -2.99 -12.85 2.26
C GLY A 864 -1.96 -12.66 1.14
N ASP A 865 -1.20 -11.57 1.20
CA ASP A 865 -0.04 -11.37 0.32
C ASP A 865 0.87 -12.58 0.40
N GLN A 866 1.27 -13.14 -0.75
CA GLN A 866 2.27 -14.19 -0.78
C GLN A 866 3.59 -13.65 -1.28
N TYR A 867 4.65 -14.12 -0.65
CA TYR A 867 6.01 -13.71 -0.92
C TYR A 867 6.82 -14.89 -1.47
N ALA A 868 7.93 -14.63 -2.16
CA ALA A 868 8.85 -15.70 -2.54
C ALA A 868 9.45 -16.36 -1.29
N ASN A 869 9.68 -17.68 -1.34
CA ASN A 869 10.34 -18.38 -0.23
C ASN A 869 11.87 -18.35 -0.40
N GLY A 870 12.59 -18.43 0.72
CA GLY A 870 14.05 -18.51 0.74
C GLY A 870 14.73 -17.16 0.56
N THR A 871 16.04 -17.13 0.80
CA THR A 871 16.86 -15.91 0.69
C THR A 871 16.77 -15.35 -0.73
N GLN A 872 16.37 -14.09 -0.85
CA GLN A 872 16.42 -13.35 -2.11
C GLN A 872 17.73 -12.57 -2.24
N THR A 873 18.03 -12.08 -3.44
CA THR A 873 19.36 -11.60 -3.79
C THR A 873 19.30 -10.43 -4.76
N PHE A 874 20.20 -9.48 -4.58
CA PHE A 874 20.49 -8.44 -5.57
C PHE A 874 21.73 -8.83 -6.37
N TYR A 875 21.66 -8.74 -7.70
CA TYR A 875 22.71 -9.16 -8.61
C TYR A 875 23.20 -8.00 -9.49
N GLY A 876 24.49 -8.01 -9.81
CA GLY A 876 25.08 -7.26 -10.92
C GLY A 876 25.88 -8.20 -11.81
N ILE A 877 25.39 -8.46 -13.02
CA ILE A 877 25.94 -9.47 -13.94
C ILE A 877 26.46 -8.82 -15.21
N TRP A 878 27.66 -9.19 -15.63
CA TRP A 878 28.24 -8.76 -16.90
C TRP A 878 27.63 -9.53 -18.07
N ASP A 879 27.05 -8.81 -19.04
CA ASP A 879 26.75 -9.35 -20.36
C ASP A 879 28.06 -9.51 -21.16
N TYR A 880 28.58 -10.73 -21.17
CA TYR A 880 29.86 -11.06 -21.81
C TYR A 880 29.74 -11.29 -23.32
N ASP A 881 28.55 -11.50 -23.88
CA ASP A 881 28.37 -11.91 -25.28
C ASP A 881 28.09 -10.68 -26.16
N MET A 882 29.14 -9.90 -26.38
CA MET A 882 29.11 -8.65 -27.14
C MET A 882 29.84 -8.77 -28.48
N SER A 883 30.17 -9.99 -28.94
CA SER A 883 30.92 -10.20 -30.18
C SER A 883 30.17 -9.70 -31.42
N ASN A 884 28.85 -9.98 -31.50
CA ASN A 884 28.01 -9.52 -32.60
C ASN A 884 27.90 -8.00 -32.62
N TRP A 885 27.56 -7.38 -31.48
CA TRP A 885 27.55 -5.93 -31.31
C TRP A 885 28.87 -5.30 -31.74
N ASN A 886 29.99 -5.82 -31.21
CA ASN A 886 31.33 -5.36 -31.53
C ASN A 886 31.71 -5.57 -33.01
N SER A 887 30.95 -6.33 -33.81
CA SER A 887 31.19 -6.47 -35.24
C SER A 887 30.44 -5.43 -36.08
N ILE A 888 29.33 -4.87 -35.56
CA ILE A 888 28.43 -3.98 -36.31
C ILE A 888 28.48 -2.52 -35.83
N ALA A 889 28.76 -2.28 -34.55
CA ALA A 889 28.69 -0.95 -33.93
C ALA A 889 30.07 -0.30 -33.77
N SER A 890 30.15 1.02 -33.61
CA SER A 890 31.41 1.72 -33.36
C SER A 890 31.87 1.63 -31.90
N ILE A 891 30.93 1.74 -30.94
CA ILE A 891 31.19 1.61 -29.51
C ILE A 891 31.41 0.13 -29.17
N LYS A 892 32.50 -0.18 -28.48
CA LYS A 892 32.88 -1.55 -28.13
C LYS A 892 32.77 -1.81 -26.64
N TYR A 893 32.32 -3.02 -26.31
CA TYR A 893 32.26 -3.54 -24.95
C TYR A 893 33.17 -4.75 -24.79
N ALA A 894 33.56 -5.05 -23.55
CA ALA A 894 34.26 -6.29 -23.24
C ALA A 894 33.43 -7.49 -23.71
N THR A 895 34.08 -8.47 -24.33
CA THR A 895 33.41 -9.69 -24.82
C THR A 895 34.24 -10.93 -24.52
N LEU A 896 33.56 -12.05 -24.29
CA LEU A 896 34.13 -13.39 -24.29
C LEU A 896 33.51 -14.22 -25.41
N SER A 897 34.21 -15.26 -25.86
CA SER A 897 33.75 -16.17 -26.92
C SER A 897 33.10 -17.42 -26.34
N GLY A 898 32.00 -17.87 -26.96
CA GLY A 898 31.31 -19.12 -26.59
C GLY A 898 30.50 -19.00 -25.30
N ALA A 899 29.64 -20.00 -25.05
CA ALA A 899 28.80 -20.04 -23.86
C ALA A 899 29.62 -20.09 -22.56
N GLN A 900 29.24 -19.27 -21.58
CA GLN A 900 29.81 -19.26 -20.24
C GLN A 900 28.81 -19.83 -19.23
N SER A 901 29.33 -20.48 -18.18
CA SER A 901 28.53 -21.02 -17.08
C SER A 901 28.54 -20.05 -15.91
N ILE A 902 27.60 -19.11 -15.87
CA ILE A 902 27.47 -18.15 -14.77
C ILE A 902 26.63 -18.76 -13.64
N SER A 903 27.17 -18.78 -12.43
CA SER A 903 26.47 -19.21 -11.22
C SER A 903 27.04 -18.48 -10.00
N ARG A 904 26.46 -18.68 -8.81
CA ARG A 904 26.94 -18.06 -7.56
C ARG A 904 28.44 -18.27 -7.28
N SER A 905 29.01 -19.41 -7.68
CA SER A 905 30.43 -19.71 -7.46
C SER A 905 31.38 -18.94 -8.38
N THR A 906 30.85 -18.24 -9.38
CA THR A 906 31.59 -17.42 -10.34
C THR A 906 31.19 -15.95 -10.22
N LEU A 907 30.71 -15.53 -9.05
CA LEU A 907 30.33 -14.15 -8.75
C LEU A 907 30.93 -13.77 -7.39
N LEU A 908 31.34 -12.51 -7.26
CA LEU A 908 31.78 -11.96 -5.99
C LEU A 908 30.60 -11.84 -5.03
N GLN A 909 30.67 -12.51 -3.88
CA GLN A 909 29.68 -12.33 -2.83
C GLN A 909 29.98 -11.07 -2.02
N GLN A 910 28.98 -10.23 -1.86
CA GLN A 910 28.99 -9.10 -0.93
C GLN A 910 28.27 -9.49 0.36
N ALA A 911 28.80 -9.01 1.49
CA ALA A 911 28.26 -9.28 2.82
C ALA A 911 28.17 -7.98 3.63
N LEU A 912 27.22 -7.93 4.55
CA LEU A 912 27.15 -6.84 5.52
C LEU A 912 28.40 -6.83 6.41
N VAL A 913 28.95 -5.63 6.61
CA VAL A 913 29.95 -5.40 7.66
C VAL A 913 29.24 -5.19 8.99
N SER A 914 28.18 -4.38 9.01
CA SER A 914 27.35 -4.18 10.21
C SER A 914 25.89 -3.83 9.87
N GLN A 915 24.99 -4.13 10.81
CA GLN A 915 23.61 -3.68 10.84
C GLN A 915 23.29 -3.16 12.24
N THR A 916 22.79 -1.92 12.33
CA THR A 916 22.51 -1.26 13.62
C THR A 916 21.13 -0.60 13.62
N ALA A 917 20.53 -0.51 14.82
CA ALA A 917 19.29 0.23 15.02
C ALA A 917 19.52 1.75 14.91
N GLY A 918 18.50 2.47 14.45
CA GLY A 918 18.53 3.92 14.33
C GLY A 918 18.45 4.63 15.68
N SER A 919 18.81 5.91 15.68
CA SER A 919 18.54 6.83 16.79
C SER A 919 17.04 7.11 16.83
N GLY A 920 16.37 6.80 17.94
CA GLY A 920 14.91 7.00 18.12
C GLY A 920 14.40 8.44 17.99
N ASN A 921 15.28 9.40 17.66
CA ASN A 921 14.97 10.81 17.43
C ASN A 921 15.01 11.22 15.93
N GLY A 922 15.17 10.29 14.98
CA GLY A 922 15.39 10.59 13.55
C GLY A 922 14.44 9.89 12.55
N GLN A 923 14.47 10.35 11.30
CA GLN A 923 13.70 9.79 10.16
C GLN A 923 14.16 8.38 9.73
N VAL A 924 15.34 7.93 10.16
CA VAL A 924 15.98 6.66 9.78
C VAL A 924 15.94 5.67 10.95
N LEU A 925 15.40 4.48 10.71
CA LEU A 925 15.16 3.45 11.73
C LEU A 925 16.31 2.45 11.90
N GLY A 926 17.32 2.49 11.02
CA GLY A 926 18.46 1.58 11.04
C GLY A 926 19.45 1.85 9.92
N TYR A 927 20.67 1.31 10.09
CA TYR A 927 21.78 1.48 9.15
C TYR A 927 22.40 0.14 8.78
N ARG A 928 22.76 -0.03 7.50
CA ARG A 928 23.55 -1.14 6.97
C ARG A 928 24.85 -0.61 6.37
N THR A 929 25.97 -1.26 6.68
CA THR A 929 27.28 -0.91 6.10
C THR A 929 27.86 -2.01 5.23
N LEU A 930 28.49 -1.61 4.11
CA LEU A 930 29.21 -2.50 3.18
C LEU A 930 30.67 -2.06 3.06
N SER A 931 31.54 -3.03 2.74
CA SER A 931 32.96 -2.79 2.44
C SER A 931 33.13 -1.98 1.16
N THR A 932 34.06 -1.02 1.14
CA THR A 932 34.47 -0.30 -0.08
C THR A 932 35.66 -0.95 -0.80
N SER A 933 36.20 -2.04 -0.24
CA SER A 933 37.49 -2.63 -0.65
C SER A 933 37.34 -3.87 -1.53
N ASN A 934 36.12 -4.38 -1.68
CA ASN A 934 35.86 -5.58 -2.47
C ASN A 934 35.96 -5.25 -3.96
N VAL A 935 36.65 -6.10 -4.73
CA VAL A 935 36.89 -5.92 -6.17
C VAL A 935 36.50 -7.22 -6.88
N VAL A 936 35.81 -7.09 -8.02
CA VAL A 936 35.46 -8.24 -8.87
C VAL A 936 36.69 -8.61 -9.72
N CYS A 937 37.11 -9.87 -9.62
CA CYS A 937 38.18 -10.45 -10.43
C CYS A 937 37.62 -11.00 -11.74
N TRP A 938 37.41 -10.07 -12.67
CA TRP A 938 36.72 -10.32 -13.92
C TRP A 938 37.36 -11.41 -14.78
N LYS A 939 36.55 -12.37 -15.25
CA LYS A 939 36.98 -13.39 -16.20
C LYS A 939 37.64 -12.78 -17.43
N GLY A 940 38.85 -13.24 -17.74
CA GLY A 940 39.61 -12.78 -18.90
C GLY A 940 40.31 -11.44 -18.70
N SER A 941 40.32 -10.90 -17.47
CA SER A 941 41.16 -9.77 -17.09
C SER A 941 42.50 -10.22 -16.50
N THR A 942 43.36 -9.25 -16.21
CA THR A 942 44.60 -9.41 -15.43
C THR A 942 44.66 -8.40 -14.28
N ASP A 943 43.51 -7.86 -13.86
CA ASP A 943 43.42 -6.81 -12.85
C ASP A 943 43.63 -7.35 -11.44
N CYS A 944 43.27 -8.62 -11.18
CA CYS A 944 43.54 -9.28 -9.91
C CYS A 944 44.84 -10.09 -9.93
N THR A 945 45.43 -10.31 -8.75
CA THR A 945 46.67 -11.09 -8.61
C THR A 945 46.47 -12.60 -8.84
N SER A 946 45.24 -13.10 -8.68
CA SER A 946 44.82 -14.47 -8.98
C SER A 946 43.29 -14.55 -9.06
N ASN A 947 42.77 -15.65 -9.62
CA ASN A 947 41.34 -15.96 -9.68
C ASN A 947 40.46 -15.00 -10.51
N ASP A 948 40.94 -14.58 -11.70
CA ASP A 948 40.12 -13.88 -12.70
C ASP A 948 39.06 -14.81 -13.31
N ASN A 949 38.03 -15.16 -12.55
CA ASN A 949 36.97 -16.10 -12.92
C ASN A 949 35.55 -15.61 -12.64
N GLU A 950 35.39 -14.34 -12.28
CA GLU A 950 34.10 -13.76 -11.88
C GLU A 950 33.42 -13.03 -13.05
N TYR A 951 32.08 -13.07 -13.06
CA TYR A 951 31.24 -12.43 -14.08
C TYR A 951 30.38 -11.31 -13.49
N GLY A 952 30.69 -10.85 -12.28
CA GLY A 952 29.90 -9.85 -11.57
C GLY A 952 29.86 -10.15 -10.08
N TRP A 953 28.79 -9.70 -9.44
CA TRP A 953 28.63 -9.74 -7.99
C TRP A 953 27.19 -10.03 -7.58
N TYR A 954 27.01 -10.43 -6.31
CA TYR A 954 25.70 -10.55 -5.69
C TYR A 954 25.71 -10.18 -4.21
N PHE A 955 24.56 -9.75 -3.70
CA PHE A 955 24.31 -9.45 -2.29
C PHE A 955 23.06 -10.19 -1.84
N ASP A 956 23.21 -11.17 -0.95
CA ASP A 956 22.07 -11.86 -0.33
C ASP A 956 21.40 -10.94 0.70
N LEU A 957 20.08 -10.82 0.59
CA LEU A 957 19.30 -9.97 1.48
C LEU A 957 19.26 -10.61 2.89
N PRO A 958 19.71 -9.89 3.93
CA PRO A 958 20.03 -10.52 5.21
C PRO A 958 18.83 -10.65 6.17
N ASP A 959 17.76 -9.85 6.02
CA ASP A 959 16.57 -10.03 6.84
C ASP A 959 15.74 -11.22 6.29
N THR A 960 15.04 -11.94 7.19
CA THR A 960 14.23 -13.11 6.81
C THR A 960 13.17 -12.74 5.78
N ASP A 961 13.14 -13.51 4.69
CA ASP A 961 12.24 -13.33 3.54
C ASP A 961 12.29 -11.92 2.90
N GLU A 962 13.32 -11.11 3.18
CA GLU A 962 13.54 -9.81 2.52
C GLU A 962 13.69 -9.99 1.01
N GLN A 963 13.06 -9.12 0.22
CA GLN A 963 12.96 -9.25 -1.24
C GLN A 963 13.11 -7.89 -1.94
N ILE A 964 13.38 -7.92 -3.24
CA ILE A 964 13.32 -6.75 -4.10
C ILE A 964 12.12 -6.90 -5.04
N ILE A 965 11.08 -6.11 -4.75
CA ILE A 965 9.83 -6.02 -5.54
C ILE A 965 9.62 -4.62 -6.13
N TYR A 966 10.58 -3.71 -5.92
CA TYR A 966 10.59 -2.36 -6.47
C TYR A 966 11.75 -2.21 -7.44
N ASN A 967 11.53 -1.51 -8.56
CA ASN A 967 12.55 -1.42 -9.60
C ASN A 967 13.81 -0.70 -9.08
N PRO A 968 15.02 -1.26 -9.28
CA PRO A 968 16.26 -0.53 -9.05
C PRO A 968 16.42 0.64 -10.03
N THR A 969 17.25 1.62 -9.68
CA THR A 969 17.57 2.77 -10.52
C THR A 969 19.04 3.18 -10.38
N ILE A 970 19.58 3.92 -11.35
CA ILE A 970 20.90 4.55 -11.23
C ILE A 970 20.70 5.97 -10.69
N VAL A 971 21.37 6.29 -9.59
CA VAL A 971 21.46 7.65 -9.04
C VAL A 971 22.92 8.07 -9.09
N GLU A 972 23.26 8.89 -10.10
CA GLU A 972 24.55 9.58 -10.22
C GLU A 972 25.76 8.69 -9.92
N GLY A 973 25.80 7.49 -10.50
CA GLY A 973 26.92 6.57 -10.37
C GLY A 973 26.75 5.42 -9.37
N ALA A 974 25.69 5.44 -8.55
CA ALA A 974 25.31 4.32 -7.69
C ALA A 974 24.06 3.59 -8.22
N VAL A 975 23.97 2.27 -8.00
CA VAL A 975 22.71 1.53 -8.21
C VAL A 975 21.93 1.49 -6.89
N VAL A 976 20.71 2.00 -6.90
CA VAL A 976 19.88 2.22 -5.71
C VAL A 976 18.59 1.42 -5.82
N VAL A 977 18.16 0.79 -4.73
CA VAL A 977 16.98 -0.06 -4.69
C VAL A 977 16.30 -0.02 -3.32
N ASN A 978 14.96 -0.10 -3.30
CA ASN A 978 14.19 -0.34 -2.09
C ASN A 978 13.92 -1.84 -1.94
N THR A 979 14.11 -2.38 -0.74
CA THR A 979 13.75 -3.75 -0.38
C THR A 979 12.43 -3.78 0.39
N ALA A 980 11.78 -4.94 0.39
CA ALA A 980 10.57 -5.24 1.13
C ALA A 980 10.82 -6.45 2.03
N VAL A 981 10.65 -6.26 3.33
CA VAL A 981 10.63 -7.35 4.32
C VAL A 981 9.17 -7.66 4.61
N PRO A 982 8.70 -8.88 4.27
CA PRO A 982 7.33 -9.29 4.52
C PRO A 982 6.96 -9.06 5.98
N PRO A 983 5.73 -8.61 6.26
CA PRO A 983 5.29 -8.42 7.62
C PRO A 983 5.30 -9.75 8.39
N THR A 984 6.10 -9.83 9.44
CA THR A 984 5.89 -10.86 10.46
C THR A 984 4.72 -10.43 11.33
N ILE A 985 3.53 -10.99 11.10
CA ILE A 985 2.37 -10.77 11.98
C ILE A 985 2.70 -11.41 13.33
N SER A 986 3.05 -10.57 14.29
CA SER A 986 3.43 -10.99 15.63
C SER A 986 2.56 -10.29 16.65
N ALA A 987 1.70 -11.10 17.24
CA ALA A 987 0.92 -10.75 18.41
C ALA A 987 1.78 -10.51 19.67
N ILE A 988 3.12 -10.59 19.61
CA ILE A 988 3.99 -10.19 20.73
C ILE A 988 4.74 -8.89 20.40
N GLN A 989 5.07 -8.65 19.13
CA GLN A 989 5.84 -7.48 18.70
C GLN A 989 4.98 -6.28 18.28
N CYS A 990 3.65 -6.40 18.34
CA CYS A 990 2.69 -5.39 17.88
C CYS A 990 2.94 -4.97 16.45
N ASN A 991 3.10 -5.97 15.60
CA ASN A 991 3.10 -5.79 14.18
C ASN A 991 1.75 -6.30 13.63
N PRO A 992 0.81 -5.40 13.27
CA PRO A 992 -0.50 -5.79 12.70
C PRO A 992 -0.36 -6.33 11.27
N GLY A 993 0.87 -6.35 10.72
CA GLY A 993 1.13 -6.78 9.37
C GLY A 993 1.70 -5.68 8.46
N LEU A 994 2.44 -4.70 9.00
CA LEU A 994 3.10 -3.68 8.15
C LEU A 994 4.44 -4.22 7.62
N GLN A 995 4.61 -4.12 6.30
CA GLN A 995 5.87 -4.37 5.62
C GLN A 995 6.94 -3.40 6.15
N THR A 996 8.18 -3.85 6.26
CA THR A 996 9.34 -2.97 6.52
C THR A 996 10.28 -3.02 5.33
N GLY A 997 11.34 -2.21 5.31
CA GLY A 997 12.24 -2.21 4.16
C GLY A 997 13.43 -1.27 4.24
N TRP A 998 14.42 -1.55 3.41
CA TRP A 998 15.67 -0.79 3.34
C TRP A 998 15.78 -0.07 2.00
N THR A 999 16.25 1.17 2.01
CA THR A 999 16.78 1.82 0.81
C THR A 999 18.28 1.56 0.78
N MET A 1000 18.75 0.82 -0.22
CA MET A 1000 20.13 0.37 -0.38
C MET A 1000 20.78 1.03 -1.60
N ALA A 1001 22.08 1.30 -1.52
CA ALA A 1001 22.89 1.83 -2.62
C ALA A 1001 24.21 1.04 -2.73
N PHE A 1002 24.54 0.63 -3.95
CA PHE A 1002 25.70 -0.20 -4.25
C PHE A 1002 26.58 0.45 -5.31
N ASP A 1003 27.89 0.20 -5.24
CA ASP A 1003 28.80 0.45 -6.34
C ASP A 1003 28.49 -0.52 -7.51
N PRO A 1004 28.13 -0.02 -8.71
CA PRO A 1004 27.81 -0.86 -9.85
C PRO A 1004 28.94 -1.82 -10.27
N ALA A 1005 30.21 -1.45 -10.05
CA ALA A 1005 31.35 -2.27 -10.44
C ALA A 1005 31.58 -3.46 -9.50
N SER A 1006 31.35 -3.29 -8.20
CA SER A 1006 31.73 -4.27 -7.18
C SER A 1006 30.57 -4.88 -6.41
N GLY A 1007 29.42 -4.19 -6.34
CA GLY A 1007 28.33 -4.50 -5.41
C GLY A 1007 28.64 -4.10 -3.96
N GLY A 1008 29.80 -3.51 -3.70
CA GLY A 1008 30.21 -3.03 -2.39
C GLY A 1008 29.63 -1.66 -2.06
N GLY A 1009 30.15 -1.05 -1.01
CA GLY A 1009 29.81 0.31 -0.63
C GLY A 1009 30.47 1.36 -1.54
N VAL A 1010 29.73 2.41 -1.86
CA VAL A 1010 30.25 3.56 -2.62
C VAL A 1010 31.29 4.30 -1.77
N LYS A 1011 32.53 4.46 -2.27
CA LYS A 1011 33.72 4.92 -1.51
C LYS A 1011 33.49 6.13 -0.58
N ASN A 1012 32.73 7.14 -1.02
CA ASN A 1012 32.50 8.37 -0.26
C ASN A 1012 31.29 8.29 0.70
N GLY A 1013 30.68 7.12 0.84
CA GLY A 1013 29.44 6.87 1.57
C GLY A 1013 28.24 7.53 0.91
N PHE A 1014 27.30 6.73 0.41
CA PHE A 1014 26.12 7.24 -0.30
C PHE A 1014 25.08 7.84 0.66
N PHE A 1015 24.88 7.22 1.82
CA PHE A 1015 24.00 7.71 2.88
C PHE A 1015 24.80 8.29 4.04
N PRO A 1016 24.23 9.26 4.79
CA PRO A 1016 24.86 9.72 6.02
C PRO A 1016 24.80 8.63 7.09
N GLY A 1017 25.88 8.49 7.85
CA GLY A 1017 25.94 7.60 9.01
C GLY A 1017 25.14 8.14 10.20
N ILE A 1018 25.18 7.42 11.33
CA ILE A 1018 24.43 7.78 12.55
C ILE A 1018 24.79 9.16 13.13
N SER A 1019 25.99 9.66 12.85
CA SER A 1019 26.45 11.00 13.23
C SER A 1019 26.02 12.11 12.26
N GLY A 1020 25.33 11.76 11.17
CA GLY A 1020 24.90 12.68 10.11
C GLY A 1020 25.93 12.99 9.03
N GLY A 1021 27.16 12.44 9.13
CA GLY A 1021 28.23 12.64 8.15
C GLY A 1021 28.29 11.55 7.07
N PHE A 1022 28.84 11.91 5.90
CA PHE A 1022 29.20 10.96 4.83
C PHE A 1022 30.65 10.49 4.97
N GLY A 1023 30.99 9.36 4.36
CA GLY A 1023 32.36 8.83 4.29
C GLY A 1023 32.53 7.44 4.88
N ALA A 1024 33.74 6.90 4.73
CA ALA A 1024 34.12 5.59 5.25
C ALA A 1024 34.45 5.65 6.75
N SER A 1025 34.07 4.58 7.44
CA SER A 1025 34.47 4.28 8.81
C SER A 1025 35.91 3.80 8.87
N GLY A 1026 36.50 3.75 10.07
CA GLY A 1026 37.89 3.31 10.26
C GLY A 1026 38.19 1.87 9.85
N ASP A 1027 37.15 1.06 9.63
CA ASP A 1027 37.23 -0.33 9.12
C ASP A 1027 37.12 -0.43 7.59
N GLY A 1028 37.02 0.70 6.88
CA GLY A 1028 36.85 0.72 5.43
C GLY A 1028 35.43 0.39 4.95
N SER A 1029 34.43 0.45 5.84
CA SER A 1029 33.01 0.31 5.48
C SER A 1029 32.30 1.65 5.40
N VAL A 1030 31.24 1.74 4.61
CA VAL A 1030 30.40 2.93 4.45
C VAL A 1030 28.94 2.60 4.69
N THR A 1031 28.13 3.59 5.04
CA THR A 1031 26.67 3.43 5.09
C THR A 1031 26.12 3.28 3.67
N SER A 1032 25.67 2.06 3.36
CA SER A 1032 25.11 1.68 2.07
C SER A 1032 23.62 1.37 2.14
N GLY A 1033 23.03 1.36 3.35
CA GLY A 1033 21.60 1.17 3.52
C GLY A 1033 21.04 1.96 4.69
N ILE A 1034 19.85 2.51 4.50
CA ILE A 1034 19.06 3.16 5.55
C ILE A 1034 17.66 2.54 5.61
N ARG A 1035 17.17 2.25 6.82
CA ARG A 1035 15.82 1.73 7.01
C ARG A 1035 14.82 2.88 7.08
N LEU A 1036 14.10 3.09 5.99
CA LEU A 1036 13.03 4.08 5.87
C LEU A 1036 11.64 3.43 5.81
N ASP A 1037 11.58 2.11 5.64
CA ASP A 1037 10.37 1.37 5.26
C ASP A 1037 9.73 2.01 4.02
N ALA A 1038 10.57 2.32 3.01
CA ALA A 1038 10.19 2.99 1.79
C ALA A 1038 9.50 2.05 0.80
N VAL A 1039 8.49 2.55 0.10
CA VAL A 1039 7.76 1.84 -0.96
C VAL A 1039 8.00 2.50 -2.33
N GLY A 1040 7.81 1.71 -3.38
CA GLY A 1040 7.96 2.17 -4.77
C GLY A 1040 9.40 2.31 -5.22
N THR A 1041 9.58 2.66 -6.49
CA THR A 1041 10.89 2.94 -7.09
C THR A 1041 11.43 4.29 -6.59
N VAL A 1042 12.72 4.33 -6.29
CA VAL A 1042 13.40 5.54 -5.82
C VAL A 1042 13.37 6.63 -6.89
N THR A 1043 13.01 7.85 -6.49
CA THR A 1043 13.14 9.06 -7.31
C THR A 1043 14.03 10.09 -6.62
N THR A 1044 14.58 11.03 -7.38
CA THR A 1044 15.51 12.05 -6.85
C THR A 1044 15.11 13.46 -7.23
N VAL A 1045 15.49 14.40 -6.37
CA VAL A 1045 15.42 15.84 -6.60
C VAL A 1045 16.78 16.47 -6.28
N LYS A 1046 17.16 17.52 -7.01
CA LYS A 1046 18.38 18.29 -6.82
C LYS A 1046 18.04 19.70 -6.35
N TYR A 1047 18.73 20.18 -5.32
CA TYR A 1047 18.57 21.53 -4.81
C TYR A 1047 19.88 22.03 -4.20
N GLY A 1048 20.30 23.24 -4.58
CA GLY A 1048 21.54 23.84 -4.03
C GLY A 1048 22.82 23.05 -4.34
N GLY A 1049 22.83 22.26 -5.41
CA GLY A 1049 23.94 21.36 -5.76
C GLY A 1049 23.94 20.02 -5.03
N ASP A 1050 23.00 19.80 -4.12
CA ASP A 1050 22.83 18.53 -3.39
C ASP A 1050 21.74 17.67 -4.03
N THR A 1051 21.93 16.34 -3.99
CA THR A 1051 20.95 15.35 -4.43
C THR A 1051 20.18 14.80 -3.22
N TYR A 1052 18.86 14.71 -3.34
CA TYR A 1052 17.95 14.17 -2.35
C TYR A 1052 17.15 13.03 -2.96
N ILE A 1053 17.07 11.90 -2.25
CA ILE A 1053 16.11 10.85 -2.55
C ILE A 1053 14.74 11.26 -2.00
N VAL A 1054 13.71 11.09 -2.83
CA VAL A 1054 12.31 11.19 -2.42
C VAL A 1054 11.77 9.77 -2.24
N THR A 1055 11.34 9.47 -1.02
CA THR A 1055 10.64 8.22 -0.71
C THR A 1055 9.28 8.51 -0.11
N GLN A 1056 8.38 7.55 -0.24
CA GLN A 1056 7.21 7.46 0.61
C GLN A 1056 7.37 6.22 1.48
N THR A 1057 7.04 6.34 2.76
CA THR A 1057 7.11 5.21 3.69
C THR A 1057 5.83 4.39 3.64
N VAL A 1058 5.82 3.18 4.20
CA VAL A 1058 4.60 2.37 4.40
C VAL A 1058 3.51 3.07 5.25
N GLN A 1059 3.88 4.15 5.95
CA GLN A 1059 2.96 5.04 6.67
C GLN A 1059 2.48 6.23 5.81
N GLY A 1060 2.90 6.30 4.55
CA GLY A 1060 2.66 7.32 3.51
C GLY A 1060 3.11 8.74 3.78
N ALA A 1061 4.01 8.92 4.73
CA ALA A 1061 4.74 10.17 4.79
C ALA A 1061 5.77 10.19 3.65
N ALA A 1062 5.75 11.21 2.82
CA ALA A 1062 6.87 11.50 1.96
C ALA A 1062 8.08 11.95 2.79
N LYS A 1063 9.28 11.54 2.39
CA LYS A 1063 10.54 11.86 3.05
C LYS A 1063 11.57 12.27 2.00
N LEU A 1064 12.39 13.25 2.39
CA LEU A 1064 13.58 13.64 1.65
C LEU A 1064 14.81 13.19 2.44
N SER A 1065 15.66 12.40 1.79
CA SER A 1065 16.92 11.94 2.34
C SER A 1065 18.05 12.51 1.50
N LYS A 1066 18.87 13.40 2.07
CA LYS A 1066 20.07 13.90 1.39
C LYS A 1066 21.04 12.74 1.19
N VAL A 1067 21.62 12.64 -0.01
CA VAL A 1067 22.60 11.61 -0.39
C VAL A 1067 23.88 12.24 -0.92
N ASN A 1068 24.96 11.46 -0.93
CA ASN A 1068 26.26 11.85 -1.45
C ASN A 1068 26.69 10.89 -2.57
N PRO A 1069 26.13 11.05 -3.78
CA PRO A 1069 26.48 10.23 -4.92
C PRO A 1069 27.94 10.44 -5.32
N PRO A 1070 28.57 9.45 -5.99
CA PRO A 1070 29.96 9.57 -6.42
C PRO A 1070 30.13 10.65 -7.50
N ASN A 1071 31.00 11.63 -7.24
CA ASN A 1071 31.41 12.61 -8.23
C ASN A 1071 32.32 11.93 -9.27
N ASN A 1072 31.83 11.75 -10.50
CA ASN A 1072 32.62 11.53 -11.72
C ASN A 1072 33.27 10.15 -11.98
N GLU A 1073 32.82 9.03 -11.40
CA GLU A 1073 33.23 7.70 -11.87
C GLU A 1073 32.08 7.00 -12.60
N ASN A 1074 32.17 6.99 -13.93
CA ASN A 1074 31.23 6.59 -14.99
C ASN A 1074 30.61 5.18 -14.89
N PRO A 1075 29.34 5.07 -14.46
CA PRO A 1075 28.39 4.25 -15.19
C PRO A 1075 27.47 5.16 -16.01
N SER A 1076 27.53 5.05 -17.34
CA SER A 1076 26.53 5.67 -18.20
C SER A 1076 25.39 4.67 -18.37
N ARG A 1077 24.19 5.07 -17.95
CA ARG A 1077 22.99 4.24 -18.15
C ARG A 1077 22.73 4.17 -19.65
N VAL A 1078 22.73 2.97 -20.22
CA VAL A 1078 22.53 2.79 -21.67
C VAL A 1078 21.05 2.64 -22.04
N SER A 1079 20.12 2.99 -21.16
CA SER A 1079 18.68 2.94 -21.46
C SER A 1079 18.17 4.32 -21.86
N TRP A 1080 17.13 4.36 -22.68
CA TRP A 1080 16.60 5.53 -23.41
C TRP A 1080 16.24 6.81 -22.60
N ARG A 1081 16.31 6.80 -21.25
CA ARG A 1081 15.93 7.92 -20.38
C ARG A 1081 17.08 8.87 -19.99
N GLU A 1082 18.28 8.72 -20.54
CA GLU A 1082 19.36 9.68 -20.29
C GLU A 1082 19.28 10.88 -21.24
N ILE A 1083 19.10 12.09 -20.69
CA ILE A 1083 19.49 13.32 -21.38
C ILE A 1083 20.99 13.47 -21.12
N ARG A 1084 21.81 13.15 -22.12
CA ARG A 1084 23.26 13.39 -22.04
C ARG A 1084 23.51 14.89 -22.01
N SER A 1085 24.18 15.39 -20.98
CA SER A 1085 24.75 16.73 -20.99
C SER A 1085 25.94 16.75 -21.96
N ASN A 1086 25.85 17.56 -23.02
CA ASN A 1086 26.97 17.86 -23.90
C ASN A 1086 28.10 18.59 -23.17
#